data_AF-A0A847KEW5-F1
#
_entry.id   AF-A0A847KEW5-F1
#
_cell.length_a   1.000
_cell.length_b   1.000
_cell.length_c   1.000
_cell.angle_alpha   90.00
_cell.angle_beta   90.00
_cell.angle_gamma   90.00
#
_symmetry.space_group_name_H-M   'P 1'
#
loop_
_entity.id
_entity.type
_entity.pdbx_description
1 polymer ?
#
loop_
_entity_poly.entity_id
_entity_poly.type
_entity_poly.pdbx_seq_one_letter_code
_entity_poly.pdbx_strand_id
1 'polypeptide(L)'
;MATFVFTWNPDRYPDLLDMWRDELETLRAGGTPSESWATHSTAVTAGDRAFLLRQGAEPRGIIACGRVASEPYVAQHFRRPSPGREDHEAGAATIERPPHFVDVEWDTAVDLATPLPTAVLLERVPEAPWNRMFYSGYRISEEAGDAVQSLWRDFLGPASRATGAEAEESEGEAAAAGEAEAEGGRAAAGQEAAPPTAPAPNRPAVPLPARRLLRTFAFDPMSTRLSGRFLVVDVPFERDLQPGPQGSLVVVVDYDPARRRWYEPLDLNDPAVLAQDGLRPVENDPRAHQQVVYAVTMSVVERFERFLGRRFRWRGTARLRLVPHAFEGRNAYFDPARGAVLFGYYPADRRDPGANLPGQMIFTCLSSDIIAHEVTHAIIHRLRKYFMEATNPDVYAWHEAFADLVALFQHFVHRDVVVEAVSTSSANLRRSTGLLELAQEFGRSTGRGAALRSAIGTEPDPKRFLMTTEPHARGAMFVAAVFDAFLEDHQRAIADLLRIATGGTGVLPAGRISPDLVGRVADEAVTSADRLLGMTVRAFDYLPVVDVTFGDVVRAIVTADRKLYPDDAINLRATLVECMRRRGIHPDRVTSLAEEALMWPGPSTPLSLTRTREPVDLSAFVLTATMNLDPSGSAGVEGRRVFAQVTDWARHHALEIGLHPGMPIQLAGLHVAYRQTQDRQPLPEIVVQLVQRRRDLEDQGLDENLRTVHRAGTVLIAAVDGTVEYVIAKPLPLTPDVLATLPPGHAAHTHHEAGERRLRSLRQWLDGLEAADALSPWTLQPAAARIDFAAIHQSTEEALP
;
A
#
# COMPACT_ATOMS: atom_id res chain seq x y z
N MET A 1 -36.29 14.58 -25.48
CA MET A 1 -35.05 14.02 -24.88
C MET A 1 -34.91 12.61 -25.44
N ALA A 2 -33.84 12.30 -26.18
CA ALA A 2 -33.68 10.96 -26.71
C ALA A 2 -33.20 10.01 -25.59
N THR A 3 -33.47 8.72 -25.72
CA THR A 3 -32.99 7.70 -24.79
C THR A 3 -32.00 6.78 -25.49
N PHE A 4 -30.82 6.63 -24.88
CA PHE A 4 -29.74 5.79 -25.37
C PHE A 4 -29.37 4.71 -24.36
N VAL A 5 -29.06 3.53 -24.88
CA VAL A 5 -28.59 2.38 -24.10
C VAL A 5 -27.11 2.16 -24.40
N PHE A 6 -26.31 2.20 -23.34
CA PHE A 6 -24.91 1.83 -23.32
C PHE A 6 -24.77 0.40 -22.83
N THR A 7 -23.74 -0.30 -23.28
CA THR A 7 -23.57 -1.72 -23.02
C THR A 7 -22.20 -2.00 -22.41
N TRP A 8 -22.17 -2.89 -21.42
CA TRP A 8 -20.93 -3.34 -20.80
C TRP A 8 -20.98 -4.83 -20.54
N ASN A 9 -19.90 -5.54 -20.91
CA ASN A 9 -19.72 -6.95 -20.59
C ASN A 9 -18.53 -7.10 -19.62
N PRO A 10 -18.78 -7.35 -18.32
CA PRO A 10 -17.72 -7.51 -17.33
C PRO A 10 -16.75 -8.67 -17.61
N ASP A 11 -17.24 -9.75 -18.24
CA ASP A 11 -16.40 -10.91 -18.58
C ASP A 11 -15.41 -10.59 -19.70
N ARG A 12 -15.76 -9.64 -20.59
CA ARG A 12 -14.92 -9.20 -21.71
C ARG A 12 -14.05 -7.99 -21.33
N TYR A 13 -14.49 -7.18 -20.39
CA TYR A 13 -13.83 -5.95 -19.95
C TYR A 13 -13.75 -5.89 -18.42
N PRO A 14 -12.95 -6.78 -17.79
CA PRO A 14 -12.83 -6.85 -16.34
C PRO A 14 -12.15 -5.62 -15.74
N ASP A 15 -11.32 -4.91 -16.51
CA ASP A 15 -10.61 -3.71 -16.06
C ASP A 15 -11.56 -2.55 -15.69
N LEU A 16 -12.81 -2.56 -16.19
CA LEU A 16 -13.84 -1.58 -15.86
C LEU A 16 -14.59 -1.92 -14.55
N LEU A 17 -14.34 -3.08 -13.93
CA LEU A 17 -15.00 -3.48 -12.68
C LEU A 17 -14.64 -2.58 -11.51
N ASP A 18 -13.38 -2.15 -11.42
CA ASP A 18 -12.94 -1.26 -10.35
C ASP A 18 -13.52 0.16 -10.56
N MET A 19 -13.53 0.65 -11.80
CA MET A 19 -14.21 1.91 -12.17
C MET A 19 -15.69 1.88 -11.79
N TRP A 20 -16.42 0.83 -12.20
CA TRP A 20 -17.84 0.68 -11.87
C TRP A 20 -18.11 0.59 -10.36
N ARG A 21 -17.20 -0.04 -9.61
CA ARG A 21 -17.31 -0.09 -8.13
C ARG A 21 -17.15 1.30 -7.54
N ASP A 22 -16.19 2.08 -8.02
CA ASP A 22 -15.97 3.47 -7.59
C ASP A 22 -17.15 4.39 -7.96
N GLU A 23 -17.79 4.17 -9.12
CA GLU A 23 -19.01 4.87 -9.52
C GLU A 23 -20.19 4.56 -8.57
N LEU A 24 -20.40 3.27 -8.26
CA LEU A 24 -21.43 2.84 -7.30
C LEU A 24 -21.21 3.43 -5.90
N GLU A 25 -19.96 3.52 -5.46
CA GLU A 25 -19.61 4.15 -4.18
C GLU A 25 -19.87 5.66 -4.21
N THR A 26 -19.55 6.34 -5.31
CA THR A 26 -19.83 7.78 -5.50
C THR A 26 -21.32 8.07 -5.44
N LEU A 27 -22.14 7.25 -6.10
CA LEU A 27 -23.61 7.33 -6.06
C LEU A 27 -24.15 7.10 -4.65
N ARG A 28 -23.64 6.11 -3.93
CA ARG A 28 -24.04 5.84 -2.53
C ARG A 28 -23.67 6.96 -1.56
N ALA A 29 -22.63 7.74 -1.89
CA ALA A 29 -22.23 8.93 -1.14
C ALA A 29 -23.01 10.20 -1.56
N GLY A 30 -23.97 10.10 -2.49
CA GLY A 30 -24.79 11.22 -2.96
C GLY A 30 -24.14 12.08 -4.05
N GLY A 31 -23.04 11.60 -4.66
CA GLY A 31 -22.42 12.24 -5.83
C GLY A 31 -22.95 11.68 -7.14
N THR A 32 -22.72 12.40 -8.24
CA THR A 32 -23.06 11.99 -9.62
C THR A 32 -21.77 11.70 -10.38
N PRO A 33 -21.31 10.43 -10.45
CA PRO A 33 -20.09 10.09 -11.18
C PRO A 33 -20.28 10.33 -12.68
N SER A 34 -19.28 10.92 -13.32
CA SER A 34 -19.24 11.21 -14.76
C SER A 34 -18.07 10.45 -15.37
N GLU A 35 -18.36 9.52 -16.29
CA GLU A 35 -17.36 8.64 -16.89
C GLU A 35 -17.58 8.46 -18.39
N SER A 36 -16.51 8.14 -19.11
CA SER A 36 -16.49 8.11 -20.58
C SER A 36 -16.90 6.75 -21.13
N TRP A 37 -18.02 6.71 -21.85
CA TRP A 37 -18.57 5.50 -22.47
C TRP A 37 -18.41 5.53 -23.98
N ALA A 38 -17.93 4.43 -24.56
CA ALA A 38 -17.89 4.27 -26.00
C ALA A 38 -19.31 4.33 -26.59
N THR A 39 -19.48 4.97 -27.74
CA THR A 39 -20.75 5.08 -28.45
C THR A 39 -20.54 4.89 -29.95
N HIS A 40 -21.46 4.18 -30.59
CA HIS A 40 -21.53 4.07 -32.04
C HIS A 40 -22.44 5.14 -32.67
N SER A 41 -23.17 5.90 -31.86
CA SER A 41 -24.06 6.97 -32.31
C SER A 41 -23.39 8.32 -32.15
N THR A 42 -23.31 9.09 -33.25
CA THR A 42 -22.92 10.50 -33.24
C THR A 42 -24.12 11.43 -33.04
N ALA A 43 -25.33 10.88 -32.88
CA ALA A 43 -26.57 11.64 -32.67
C ALA A 43 -26.94 11.76 -31.17
N VAL A 44 -26.03 11.36 -30.28
CA VAL A 44 -26.17 11.56 -28.83
C VAL A 44 -25.83 13.01 -28.53
N THR A 45 -26.62 13.69 -27.69
CA THR A 45 -26.39 15.07 -27.28
C THR A 45 -26.36 15.20 -25.76
N ALA A 46 -25.70 16.23 -25.24
CA ALA A 46 -25.70 16.49 -23.81
C ALA A 46 -27.15 16.72 -23.30
N GLY A 47 -27.52 16.05 -22.21
CA GLY A 47 -28.87 16.05 -21.63
C GLY A 47 -29.77 14.89 -22.09
N ASP A 48 -29.33 14.04 -23.02
CA ASP A 48 -30.08 12.82 -23.39
C ASP A 48 -30.06 11.77 -22.26
N ARG A 49 -31.10 10.91 -22.23
CA ARG A 49 -31.28 9.90 -21.16
C ARG A 49 -30.40 8.70 -21.46
N ALA A 50 -29.69 8.21 -20.46
CA ALA A 50 -28.76 7.09 -20.60
C ALA A 50 -29.14 5.92 -19.67
N PHE A 51 -29.11 4.70 -20.20
CA PHE A 51 -29.17 3.47 -19.42
C PHE A 51 -27.94 2.61 -19.67
N LEU A 52 -27.44 1.93 -18.64
CA LEU A 52 -26.36 0.96 -18.76
C LEU A 52 -26.88 -0.48 -18.69
N LEU A 53 -26.65 -1.24 -19.76
CA LEU A 53 -27.03 -2.65 -19.88
C LEU A 53 -25.82 -3.56 -19.66
N ARG A 54 -25.84 -4.34 -18.57
CA ARG A 54 -24.90 -5.45 -18.31
C ARG A 54 -25.17 -6.59 -19.30
N GLN A 55 -24.13 -7.02 -19.99
CA GLN A 55 -24.09 -8.14 -20.94
C GLN A 55 -23.15 -9.24 -20.43
N GLY A 56 -23.14 -10.40 -21.07
CA GLY A 56 -22.30 -11.54 -20.67
C GLY A 56 -23.08 -12.62 -19.92
N ALA A 57 -22.40 -13.39 -19.07
CA ALA A 57 -23.03 -14.44 -18.27
C ALA A 57 -24.09 -13.85 -17.31
N GLU A 58 -25.19 -14.57 -17.05
CA GLU A 58 -26.23 -14.15 -16.11
C GLU A 58 -25.64 -13.80 -14.72
N PRO A 59 -26.15 -12.76 -14.02
CA PRO A 59 -27.43 -12.07 -14.25
C PRO A 59 -27.35 -10.89 -15.23
N ARG A 60 -28.08 -10.91 -16.35
CA ARG A 60 -28.04 -9.91 -17.43
C ARG A 60 -29.18 -8.90 -17.29
N GLY A 61 -28.90 -7.60 -17.42
CA GLY A 61 -29.95 -6.58 -17.29
C GLY A 61 -29.44 -5.14 -17.13
N ILE A 62 -30.36 -4.19 -16.91
CA ILE A 62 -29.99 -2.79 -16.68
C ILE A 62 -29.42 -2.64 -15.27
N ILE A 63 -28.32 -1.90 -15.16
CA ILE A 63 -27.59 -1.67 -13.90
C ILE A 63 -27.45 -0.20 -13.54
N ALA A 64 -27.75 0.73 -14.45
CA ALA A 64 -27.63 2.17 -14.22
C ALA A 64 -28.64 2.98 -15.04
N CYS A 65 -29.00 4.15 -14.54
CA CYS A 65 -29.76 5.19 -15.22
C CYS A 65 -29.11 6.56 -14.94
N GLY A 66 -29.05 7.41 -15.96
CA GLY A 66 -28.41 8.71 -15.87
C GLY A 66 -28.65 9.59 -17.10
N ARG A 67 -27.74 10.55 -17.34
CA ARG A 67 -27.80 11.51 -18.44
C ARG A 67 -26.44 11.64 -19.12
N VAL A 68 -26.47 11.91 -20.41
CA VAL A 68 -25.27 12.21 -21.18
C VAL A 68 -24.79 13.63 -20.83
N ALA A 69 -23.53 13.77 -20.46
CA ALA A 69 -22.92 15.01 -20.00
C ALA A 69 -22.09 15.73 -21.08
N SER A 70 -21.72 15.04 -22.18
CA SER A 70 -20.94 15.65 -23.26
C SER A 70 -21.41 15.25 -24.66
N GLU A 71 -21.05 16.09 -25.64
CA GLU A 71 -21.19 15.77 -27.07
C GLU A 71 -20.18 14.68 -27.48
N PRO A 72 -20.48 13.83 -28.49
CA PRO A 72 -19.59 12.76 -28.90
C PRO A 72 -18.21 13.26 -29.32
N TYR A 73 -17.16 12.80 -28.64
CA TYR A 73 -15.77 13.12 -28.94
C TYR A 73 -14.97 11.88 -29.27
N VAL A 74 -13.78 12.06 -29.87
CA VAL A 74 -12.92 10.95 -30.27
C VAL A 74 -11.85 10.72 -29.22
N ALA A 75 -11.76 9.50 -28.69
CA ALA A 75 -10.70 9.06 -27.78
C ALA A 75 -10.23 7.64 -28.15
N GLN A 76 -9.11 7.18 -27.57
CA GLN A 76 -8.58 5.83 -27.85
C GLN A 76 -9.41 4.76 -27.13
N HIS A 77 -9.86 3.73 -27.88
CA HIS A 77 -10.52 2.55 -27.32
C HIS A 77 -9.54 1.72 -26.49
N PHE A 78 -9.94 1.32 -25.28
CA PHE A 78 -9.31 0.24 -24.55
C PHE A 78 -9.46 -1.05 -25.39
N ARG A 79 -8.43 -1.41 -26.15
CA ARG A 79 -8.33 -2.72 -26.82
C ARG A 79 -6.94 -3.29 -26.53
N ARG A 80 -6.87 -4.16 -25.52
CA ARG A 80 -5.94 -5.30 -25.56
C ARG A 80 -6.64 -6.45 -26.29
N PRO A 81 -5.98 -7.20 -27.18
CA PRO A 81 -6.49 -8.49 -27.61
C PRO A 81 -6.46 -9.45 -26.42
N SER A 82 -7.54 -10.21 -26.20
CA SER A 82 -7.55 -11.30 -25.22
C SER A 82 -6.77 -12.50 -25.78
N PRO A 83 -5.89 -13.16 -25.01
CA PRO A 83 -5.29 -14.42 -25.43
C PRO A 83 -6.31 -15.56 -25.28
N GLY A 84 -6.53 -16.34 -26.35
CA GLY A 84 -7.21 -17.64 -26.25
C GLY A 84 -8.52 -17.87 -27.03
N ARG A 85 -8.85 -17.06 -28.05
CA ARG A 85 -9.87 -17.45 -29.05
C ARG A 85 -9.25 -17.56 -30.44
N GLU A 86 -9.20 -18.77 -30.97
CA GLU A 86 -9.09 -19.00 -32.41
C GLU A 86 -10.41 -18.56 -33.06
N ASP A 87 -10.50 -17.27 -33.38
CA ASP A 87 -11.55 -16.79 -34.28
C ASP A 87 -11.10 -17.14 -35.71
N HIS A 88 -11.63 -18.24 -36.23
CA HIS A 88 -11.51 -18.62 -37.63
C HIS A 88 -11.97 -17.47 -38.55
N GLU A 89 -11.09 -17.11 -39.50
CA GLU A 89 -11.37 -16.44 -40.77
C GLU A 89 -12.48 -15.39 -40.79
N ALA A 90 -12.12 -14.14 -40.48
CA ALA A 90 -12.61 -12.99 -41.23
C ALA A 90 -11.47 -11.97 -41.34
N GLY A 91 -11.08 -11.68 -42.57
CA GLY A 91 -9.85 -10.98 -42.92
C GLY A 91 -9.70 -9.58 -42.33
N ALA A 92 -8.44 -9.14 -42.38
CA ALA A 92 -8.04 -7.75 -42.21
C ALA A 92 -9.00 -6.79 -42.94
N ALA A 93 -9.87 -6.13 -42.16
CA ALA A 93 -10.61 -4.97 -42.57
C ALA A 93 -10.28 -3.85 -41.58
N THR A 94 -9.51 -2.89 -42.10
CA THR A 94 -9.33 -1.52 -41.65
C THR A 94 -10.46 -1.03 -40.73
N ILE A 95 -10.18 -0.74 -39.45
CA ILE A 95 -11.08 0.08 -38.64
C ILE A 95 -10.86 1.53 -39.10
N GLU A 96 -11.63 1.95 -40.11
CA GLU A 96 -11.51 3.25 -40.79
C GLU A 96 -12.05 4.45 -40.00
N ARG A 97 -12.52 4.29 -38.76
CA ARG A 97 -12.97 5.41 -37.92
C ARG A 97 -12.60 5.19 -36.44
N PRO A 98 -11.96 6.18 -35.79
CA PRO A 98 -11.72 6.09 -34.35
C PRO A 98 -13.07 6.11 -33.60
N PRO A 99 -13.23 5.34 -32.51
CA PRO A 99 -14.50 5.23 -31.82
C PRO A 99 -14.85 6.54 -31.12
N HIS A 100 -16.14 6.88 -31.16
CA HIS A 100 -16.68 8.01 -30.43
C HIS A 100 -16.93 7.60 -28.97
N PHE A 101 -16.75 8.56 -28.07
CA PHE A 101 -17.02 8.48 -26.65
C PHE A 101 -17.97 9.61 -26.27
N VAL A 102 -18.75 9.38 -25.23
CA VAL A 102 -19.56 10.40 -24.55
C VAL A 102 -19.38 10.21 -23.06
N ASP A 103 -19.35 11.30 -22.32
CA ASP A 103 -19.36 11.24 -20.87
C ASP A 103 -20.81 11.07 -20.41
N VAL A 104 -21.02 10.13 -19.48
CA VAL A 104 -22.34 9.83 -18.93
C VAL A 104 -22.28 10.03 -17.43
N GLU A 105 -23.17 10.89 -16.94
CA GLU A 105 -23.42 11.09 -15.52
C GLU A 105 -24.50 10.13 -15.06
N TRP A 106 -24.16 9.24 -14.13
CA TRP A 106 -25.14 8.33 -13.56
C TRP A 106 -25.89 8.99 -12.41
N ASP A 107 -27.23 8.86 -12.41
CA ASP A 107 -28.11 9.35 -11.35
C ASP A 107 -28.38 8.24 -10.32
N THR A 108 -28.53 7.00 -10.80
CA THR A 108 -28.84 5.82 -9.98
C THR A 108 -28.20 4.57 -10.56
N ALA A 109 -27.72 3.67 -9.71
CA ALA A 109 -27.14 2.40 -10.13
C ALA A 109 -27.33 1.31 -9.07
N VAL A 110 -27.20 0.04 -9.50
CA VAL A 110 -27.30 -1.15 -8.64
C VAL A 110 -26.09 -2.06 -8.80
N ASP A 111 -25.95 -2.99 -7.86
CA ASP A 111 -24.87 -3.99 -7.91
C ASP A 111 -25.00 -4.89 -9.17
N LEU A 112 -23.85 -5.31 -9.71
CA LEU A 112 -23.78 -6.21 -10.86
C LEU A 112 -24.47 -7.56 -10.61
N ALA A 113 -24.57 -7.99 -9.35
CA ALA A 113 -25.27 -9.21 -8.97
C ALA A 113 -26.80 -9.07 -8.99
N THR A 114 -27.32 -7.84 -9.00
CA THR A 114 -28.76 -7.55 -8.89
C THR A 114 -29.25 -6.56 -9.95
N PRO A 115 -29.06 -6.81 -11.26
CA PRO A 115 -29.57 -5.94 -12.31
C PRO A 115 -31.11 -6.04 -12.41
N LEU A 116 -31.73 -5.05 -13.03
CA LEU A 116 -33.10 -5.18 -13.56
C LEU A 116 -33.08 -6.22 -14.70
N PRO A 117 -33.61 -7.45 -14.51
CA PRO A 117 -33.30 -8.56 -15.39
C PRO A 117 -33.83 -8.37 -16.81
N THR A 118 -33.06 -8.86 -17.79
CA THR A 118 -33.44 -8.78 -19.22
C THR A 118 -34.76 -9.48 -19.52
N ALA A 119 -35.11 -10.53 -18.77
CA ALA A 119 -36.41 -11.19 -18.88
C ALA A 119 -37.58 -10.23 -18.60
N VAL A 120 -37.46 -9.37 -17.59
CA VAL A 120 -38.47 -8.35 -17.27
C VAL A 120 -38.53 -7.29 -18.37
N LEU A 121 -37.38 -6.90 -18.93
CA LEU A 121 -37.32 -5.93 -20.03
C LEU A 121 -37.97 -6.45 -21.31
N LEU A 122 -37.78 -7.73 -21.64
CA LEU A 122 -38.42 -8.38 -22.79
C LEU A 122 -39.93 -8.53 -22.63
N GLU A 123 -40.42 -8.68 -21.40
CA GLU A 123 -41.84 -8.79 -21.10
C GLU A 123 -42.53 -7.41 -21.08
N ARG A 124 -41.90 -6.43 -20.42
CA ARG A 124 -42.51 -5.12 -20.11
C ARG A 124 -42.22 -4.03 -21.15
N VAL A 125 -41.13 -4.18 -21.91
CA VAL A 125 -40.69 -3.24 -22.94
C VAL A 125 -40.25 -4.03 -24.20
N PRO A 126 -41.14 -4.85 -24.80
CA PRO A 126 -40.80 -5.73 -25.92
C PRO A 126 -40.39 -4.99 -27.21
N GLU A 127 -40.77 -3.72 -27.34
CA GLU A 127 -40.46 -2.85 -28.48
C GLU A 127 -38.96 -2.53 -28.61
N ALA A 128 -38.20 -2.63 -27.52
CA ALA A 128 -36.76 -2.46 -27.53
C ALA A 128 -36.04 -3.81 -27.79
N PRO A 129 -35.06 -3.87 -28.70
CA PRO A 129 -34.43 -5.13 -29.10
C PRO A 129 -33.32 -5.57 -28.13
N TRP A 130 -33.66 -5.79 -26.85
CA TRP A 130 -32.72 -6.07 -25.76
C TRP A 130 -31.72 -7.19 -26.07
N ASN A 131 -32.15 -8.26 -26.76
CA ASN A 131 -31.30 -9.40 -27.13
C ASN A 131 -30.42 -9.16 -28.37
N ARG A 132 -30.58 -8.03 -29.07
CA ARG A 132 -29.81 -7.68 -30.28
C ARG A 132 -28.96 -6.42 -30.11
N MET A 133 -28.93 -5.82 -28.92
CA MET A 133 -28.02 -4.74 -28.59
C MET A 133 -26.65 -5.34 -28.27
N PHE A 134 -25.70 -5.23 -29.20
CA PHE A 134 -24.32 -5.76 -29.03
C PHE A 134 -23.25 -4.67 -28.95
N TYR A 135 -23.68 -3.40 -28.99
CA TYR A 135 -22.82 -2.24 -29.00
C TYR A 135 -23.49 -1.07 -28.26
N SER A 136 -22.69 -0.14 -27.78
CA SER A 136 -23.12 1.01 -27.00
C SER A 136 -23.60 2.17 -27.86
N GLY A 137 -24.49 3.01 -27.32
CA GLY A 137 -25.09 4.15 -28.01
C GLY A 137 -26.33 3.78 -28.83
N TYR A 138 -27.06 2.74 -28.41
CA TYR A 138 -28.27 2.30 -29.11
C TYR A 138 -29.45 3.21 -28.76
N ARG A 139 -30.05 3.88 -29.75
CA ARG A 139 -31.23 4.71 -29.54
C ARG A 139 -32.50 3.84 -29.50
N ILE A 140 -33.32 4.03 -28.47
CA ILE A 140 -34.66 3.43 -28.37
C ILE A 140 -35.75 4.47 -28.62
N SER A 141 -36.99 4.02 -28.90
CA SER A 141 -38.13 4.93 -29.05
C SER A 141 -38.42 5.66 -27.74
N GLU A 142 -39.08 6.82 -27.83
CA GLU A 142 -39.48 7.60 -26.65
C GLU A 142 -40.40 6.80 -25.72
N GLU A 143 -41.37 6.09 -26.30
CA GLU A 143 -42.29 5.17 -25.60
C GLU A 143 -41.52 4.09 -24.81
N ALA A 144 -40.53 3.45 -25.44
CA ALA A 144 -39.68 2.45 -24.79
C ALA A 144 -38.81 3.07 -23.70
N GLY A 145 -38.26 4.26 -23.94
CA GLY A 145 -37.43 4.99 -22.99
C GLY A 145 -38.18 5.38 -21.71
N ASP A 146 -39.44 5.80 -21.85
CA ASP A 146 -40.31 6.13 -20.71
C ASP A 146 -40.77 4.89 -19.96
N ALA A 147 -41.09 3.80 -20.68
CA ALA A 147 -41.43 2.52 -20.07
C ALA A 147 -40.26 1.95 -19.23
N VAL A 148 -39.03 2.00 -19.76
CA VAL A 148 -37.82 1.57 -19.02
C VAL A 148 -37.55 2.46 -17.82
N GLN A 149 -37.73 3.77 -17.94
CA GLN A 149 -37.56 4.71 -16.83
C GLN A 149 -38.56 4.44 -15.69
N SER A 150 -39.82 4.17 -16.03
CA SER A 150 -40.84 3.80 -15.04
C SER A 150 -40.48 2.47 -14.37
N LEU A 151 -40.11 1.47 -15.16
CA LEU A 151 -39.72 0.16 -14.65
C LEU A 151 -38.48 0.23 -13.74
N TRP A 152 -37.49 1.05 -14.11
CA TRP A 152 -36.29 1.30 -13.30
C TRP A 152 -36.63 1.98 -11.97
N ARG A 153 -37.53 2.97 -11.99
CA ARG A 153 -38.00 3.66 -10.78
C ARG A 153 -38.75 2.71 -9.84
N ASP A 154 -39.60 1.86 -10.39
CA ASP A 154 -40.33 0.84 -9.62
C ASP A 154 -39.39 -0.21 -9.04
N PHE A 155 -38.37 -0.61 -9.81
CA PHE A 155 -37.34 -1.56 -9.40
C PHE A 155 -36.51 -1.07 -8.20
N LEU A 156 -36.15 0.22 -8.17
CA LEU A 156 -35.39 0.80 -7.05
C LEU A 156 -36.24 1.01 -5.78
N GLY A 157 -37.57 1.03 -5.90
CA GLY A 157 -38.50 1.22 -4.80
C GLY A 157 -38.46 2.62 -4.15
N PRO A 158 -39.35 2.90 -3.17
CA PRO A 158 -39.49 4.23 -2.55
C PRO A 158 -38.31 4.67 -1.66
N ALA A 159 -37.36 3.79 -1.36
CA ALA A 159 -36.24 4.05 -0.44
C ALA A 159 -35.10 4.90 -1.04
N SER A 160 -35.08 5.16 -2.36
CA SER A 160 -34.04 5.99 -3.01
C SER A 160 -34.46 7.44 -3.29
N ARG A 161 -35.62 7.90 -2.78
CA ARG A 161 -36.20 9.22 -3.09
C ARG A 161 -35.60 10.42 -2.34
N ALA A 162 -34.49 10.28 -1.63
CA ALA A 162 -33.90 11.37 -0.84
C ALA A 162 -32.62 11.94 -1.45
N THR A 163 -32.58 12.16 -2.77
CA THR A 163 -31.52 12.94 -3.43
C THR A 163 -32.05 13.54 -4.73
N GLY A 164 -32.30 14.85 -4.74
CA GLY A 164 -32.28 15.68 -5.96
C GLY A 164 -33.63 16.19 -6.51
N ALA A 165 -33.97 17.42 -6.09
CA ALA A 165 -34.66 18.49 -6.83
C ALA A 165 -36.20 18.45 -7.05
N GLU A 166 -36.88 19.46 -6.48
CA GLU A 166 -37.88 20.42 -7.05
C GLU A 166 -38.67 21.05 -5.88
N ALA A 167 -39.01 22.33 -5.78
CA ALA A 167 -38.73 23.57 -6.50
C ALA A 167 -39.30 24.75 -5.65
N GLU A 168 -38.77 25.96 -5.83
CA GLU A 168 -39.39 27.21 -5.40
C GLU A 168 -40.61 27.58 -6.29
N GLU A 169 -41.46 28.47 -5.73
CA GLU A 169 -42.53 29.29 -6.33
C GLU A 169 -43.93 28.66 -6.60
N SER A 170 -44.92 29.06 -5.78
CA SER A 170 -46.14 29.73 -6.27
C SER A 170 -46.87 30.48 -5.14
N GLU A 171 -46.97 31.80 -5.26
CA GLU A 171 -47.90 32.67 -4.54
C GLU A 171 -49.37 32.39 -4.95
N GLY A 172 -50.33 32.77 -4.10
CA GLY A 172 -51.65 33.23 -4.57
C GLY A 172 -52.91 32.70 -3.89
N GLU A 173 -53.45 33.53 -2.98
CA GLU A 173 -54.89 33.82 -2.76
C GLU A 173 -55.85 32.85 -2.02
N ALA A 174 -56.14 33.25 -0.77
CA ALA A 174 -57.37 33.95 -0.35
C ALA A 174 -58.47 33.23 0.47
N ALA A 175 -58.99 34.03 1.42
CA ALA A 175 -60.28 34.01 2.12
C ALA A 175 -60.42 33.08 3.35
N ALA A 176 -61.04 33.48 4.48
CA ALA A 176 -61.54 34.77 4.99
C ALA A 176 -62.01 34.58 6.46
N ALA A 177 -62.17 35.72 7.16
CA ALA A 177 -62.95 35.99 8.37
C ALA A 177 -62.36 35.54 9.74
N GLY A 178 -62.31 36.36 10.79
CA GLY A 178 -62.76 37.73 11.01
C GLY A 178 -62.75 38.07 12.52
N GLU A 179 -62.54 39.37 12.83
CA GLU A 179 -62.95 40.11 14.05
C GLU A 179 -62.24 39.76 15.39
N ALA A 180 -61.82 40.66 16.29
CA ALA A 180 -61.86 42.13 16.42
C ALA A 180 -60.81 42.61 17.48
N GLU A 181 -60.40 43.88 17.35
CA GLU A 181 -60.12 44.95 18.37
C GLU A 181 -59.72 44.56 19.83
N ALA A 182 -58.82 45.21 20.57
CA ALA A 182 -58.09 46.47 20.50
C ALA A 182 -57.00 46.55 21.61
N GLU A 183 -56.05 47.47 21.42
CA GLU A 183 -55.26 48.23 22.42
C GLU A 183 -54.23 47.55 23.35
N GLY A 184 -52.96 47.94 23.14
CA GLY A 184 -52.20 48.61 24.22
C GLY A 184 -50.91 47.94 24.74
N GLY A 185 -49.76 48.52 24.39
CA GLY A 185 -48.66 48.71 25.37
C GLY A 185 -47.55 47.65 25.46
N ARG A 186 -46.44 47.96 24.77
CA ARG A 186 -45.04 47.47 24.93
C ARG A 186 -44.69 46.70 26.22
N ALA A 187 -44.21 45.47 26.06
CA ALA A 187 -43.13 44.87 26.87
C ALA A 187 -42.39 43.78 26.05
N ALA A 188 -41.10 43.62 26.34
CA ALA A 188 -40.10 42.90 25.55
C ALA A 188 -40.46 41.44 25.16
N ALA A 189 -40.10 41.06 23.94
CA ALA A 189 -40.21 39.70 23.41
C ALA A 189 -39.38 38.71 24.25
N GLY A 190 -40.08 37.77 24.90
CA GLY A 190 -39.48 36.58 25.47
C GLY A 190 -39.09 35.62 24.35
N GLN A 191 -37.86 35.11 24.42
CA GLN A 191 -37.44 33.91 23.71
C GLN A 191 -38.38 32.76 24.09
N GLU A 192 -39.07 32.19 23.10
CA GLU A 192 -39.66 30.86 23.24
C GLU A 192 -38.54 29.87 23.56
N ALA A 193 -38.57 29.37 24.80
CA ALA A 193 -37.66 28.35 25.26
C ALA A 193 -37.93 27.05 24.48
N ALA A 194 -36.86 26.48 23.89
CA ALA A 194 -36.87 25.14 23.36
C ALA A 194 -37.42 24.14 24.41
N PRO A 195 -38.15 23.10 24.00
CA PRO A 195 -38.69 22.12 24.93
C PRO A 195 -37.56 21.51 25.77
N PRO A 196 -37.80 21.22 27.06
CA PRO A 196 -36.76 20.72 27.95
C PRO A 196 -36.20 19.41 27.41
N THR A 197 -34.92 19.43 27.03
CA THR A 197 -34.13 18.24 26.77
C THR A 197 -34.28 17.30 27.95
N ALA A 198 -34.70 16.07 27.69
CA ALA A 198 -34.80 15.01 28.69
C ALA A 198 -33.49 14.99 29.53
N PRO A 199 -33.57 14.85 30.86
CA PRO A 199 -32.38 14.85 31.69
C PRO A 199 -31.42 13.76 31.19
N ALA A 200 -30.19 14.15 30.90
CA ALA A 200 -29.13 13.22 30.55
C ALA A 200 -29.12 12.09 31.60
N PRO A 201 -29.01 10.81 31.20
CA PRO A 201 -29.05 9.71 32.14
C PRO A 201 -28.04 9.97 33.28
N ASN A 202 -28.50 9.88 34.53
CA ASN A 202 -27.68 10.06 35.75
C ASN A 202 -26.72 8.87 35.98
N ARG A 203 -26.21 8.30 34.89
CA ARG A 203 -25.19 7.26 34.84
C ARG A 203 -24.20 7.70 33.77
N PRO A 204 -23.01 8.20 34.14
CA PRO A 204 -21.97 8.41 33.15
C PRO A 204 -21.72 7.09 32.41
N ALA A 205 -21.76 7.12 31.07
CA ALA A 205 -21.44 5.94 30.27
C ALA A 205 -19.99 5.53 30.52
N VAL A 206 -19.75 4.23 30.68
CA VAL A 206 -18.37 3.72 30.74
C VAL A 206 -17.79 3.85 29.33
N PRO A 207 -16.74 4.67 29.12
CA PRO A 207 -16.15 4.81 27.80
C PRO A 207 -15.47 3.50 27.40
N LEU A 208 -15.65 3.09 26.14
CA LEU A 208 -14.86 2.00 25.57
C LEU A 208 -13.37 2.36 25.61
N PRO A 209 -12.47 1.39 25.82
CA PRO A 209 -11.05 1.65 25.82
C PRO A 209 -10.59 2.07 24.42
N ALA A 210 -9.55 2.90 24.35
CA ALA A 210 -8.94 3.27 23.08
C ALA A 210 -8.09 2.15 22.46
N ARG A 211 -7.67 1.18 23.28
CA ARG A 211 -6.75 0.11 22.92
C ARG A 211 -7.17 -1.22 23.54
N ARG A 212 -6.73 -2.34 22.96
CA ARG A 212 -6.88 -3.70 23.50
C ARG A 212 -5.54 -4.42 23.52
N LEU A 213 -5.37 -5.28 24.51
CA LEU A 213 -4.21 -6.15 24.65
C LEU A 213 -4.54 -7.53 24.07
N LEU A 214 -3.63 -8.09 23.27
CA LEU A 214 -3.76 -9.42 22.68
C LEU A 214 -2.48 -10.21 22.91
N ARG A 215 -2.60 -11.49 23.28
CA ARG A 215 -1.43 -12.35 23.52
C ARG A 215 -0.93 -13.04 22.26
N THR A 216 0.39 -13.15 22.12
CA THR A 216 1.08 -13.87 21.02
C THR A 216 2.29 -14.66 21.54
N PHE A 217 2.89 -15.48 20.67
CA PHE A 217 4.17 -16.14 20.95
C PHE A 217 5.33 -15.15 20.76
N ALA A 218 6.42 -15.35 21.51
CA ALA A 218 7.61 -14.50 21.40
C ALA A 218 8.28 -14.59 20.02
N PHE A 219 8.55 -15.82 19.59
CA PHE A 219 9.06 -16.14 18.26
C PHE A 219 8.17 -17.19 17.64
N ASP A 220 8.04 -18.31 18.35
CA ASP A 220 7.24 -19.47 17.98
C ASP A 220 6.78 -20.23 19.24
N PRO A 221 5.94 -21.27 19.10
CA PRO A 221 5.49 -22.06 20.23
C PRO A 221 6.60 -22.77 21.01
N MET A 222 7.69 -23.21 20.34
CA MET A 222 8.74 -24.02 20.98
C MET A 222 9.68 -23.19 21.85
N SER A 223 10.09 -22.01 21.37
CA SER A 223 10.86 -21.02 22.13
C SER A 223 10.09 -20.52 23.36
N THR A 224 8.78 -20.29 23.19
CA THR A 224 7.91 -19.79 24.27
C THR A 224 7.63 -20.85 25.36
N ARG A 225 7.69 -22.15 25.02
CA ARG A 225 7.41 -23.25 25.95
C ARG A 225 8.34 -23.26 27.17
N LEU A 226 9.61 -22.90 27.00
CA LEU A 226 10.60 -22.92 28.07
C LEU A 226 10.51 -21.70 29.00
N SER A 227 10.12 -20.54 28.46
CA SER A 227 9.96 -19.31 29.24
C SER A 227 8.60 -19.21 29.94
N GLY A 228 7.56 -19.82 29.35
CA GLY A 228 6.17 -19.72 29.80
C GLY A 228 5.57 -18.31 29.66
N ARG A 229 6.28 -17.38 29.01
CA ARG A 229 5.89 -15.97 28.86
C ARG A 229 5.39 -15.71 27.44
N PHE A 230 4.10 -15.41 27.32
CA PHE A 230 3.52 -14.90 26.08
C PHE A 230 3.82 -13.42 25.94
N LEU A 231 3.97 -12.96 24.70
CA LEU A 231 4.00 -11.54 24.41
C LEU A 231 2.59 -10.97 24.52
N VAL A 232 2.50 -9.73 25.00
CA VAL A 232 1.28 -8.94 24.96
C VAL A 232 1.49 -7.83 23.94
N VAL A 233 0.65 -7.84 22.91
CA VAL A 233 0.63 -6.85 21.84
C VAL A 233 -0.51 -5.88 22.12
N ASP A 234 -0.17 -4.61 22.21
CA ASP A 234 -1.12 -3.53 22.41
C ASP A 234 -1.55 -2.98 21.04
N VAL A 235 -2.84 -3.08 20.69
CA VAL A 235 -3.38 -2.66 19.38
C VAL A 235 -4.58 -1.71 19.53
N PRO A 236 -4.87 -0.86 18.53
CA PRO A 236 -6.04 0.01 18.54
C PRO A 236 -7.35 -0.75 18.76
N PHE A 237 -8.26 -0.20 19.55
CA PHE A 237 -9.59 -0.78 19.75
C PHE A 237 -10.53 -0.37 18.62
N GLU A 238 -10.79 -1.28 17.68
CA GLU A 238 -11.80 -1.09 16.65
C GLU A 238 -13.20 -1.38 17.22
N ARG A 239 -14.10 -0.39 17.21
CA ARG A 239 -15.45 -0.49 17.81
C ARG A 239 -16.35 -1.48 17.07
N ASP A 240 -16.31 -1.45 15.75
CA ASP A 240 -17.18 -2.26 14.87
C ASP A 240 -16.51 -3.55 14.39
N LEU A 241 -15.48 -4.02 15.11
CA LEU A 241 -14.72 -5.23 14.78
C LEU A 241 -15.64 -6.46 14.80
N GLN A 242 -15.72 -7.17 13.67
CA GLN A 242 -16.56 -8.37 13.55
C GLN A 242 -15.77 -9.67 13.80
N PRO A 243 -16.44 -10.80 14.14
CA PRO A 243 -15.80 -12.09 14.33
C PRO A 243 -15.00 -12.58 13.11
N GLY A 244 -13.91 -13.30 13.39
CA GLY A 244 -12.86 -13.59 12.42
C GLY A 244 -12.11 -12.31 12.10
N PRO A 245 -11.37 -11.74 13.07
CA PRO A 245 -11.19 -10.30 13.27
C PRO A 245 -11.25 -9.48 11.98
N GLN A 246 -12.39 -8.85 11.73
CA GLN A 246 -12.64 -8.07 10.51
C GLN A 246 -12.65 -6.60 10.86
N GLY A 247 -11.48 -5.98 10.71
CA GLY A 247 -11.27 -4.56 10.93
C GLY A 247 -11.40 -3.73 9.66
N SER A 248 -10.98 -2.47 9.79
CA SER A 248 -10.88 -1.48 8.71
C SER A 248 -9.73 -1.78 7.74
N LEU A 249 -8.64 -2.38 8.22
CA LEU A 249 -7.44 -2.66 7.44
C LEU A 249 -7.29 -4.14 7.08
N VAL A 250 -7.70 -5.03 7.96
CA VAL A 250 -7.40 -6.46 7.83
C VAL A 250 -8.65 -7.30 8.09
N VAL A 251 -8.69 -8.47 7.48
CA VAL A 251 -9.75 -9.46 7.67
C VAL A 251 -9.10 -10.84 7.81
N VAL A 252 -9.43 -11.56 8.89
CA VAL A 252 -8.96 -12.93 9.07
C VAL A 252 -9.98 -13.89 8.48
N VAL A 253 -9.56 -14.64 7.47
CA VAL A 253 -10.41 -15.60 6.73
C VAL A 253 -9.81 -16.99 6.91
N ASP A 254 -10.41 -17.80 7.78
CA ASP A 254 -9.82 -19.07 8.20
C ASP A 254 -10.56 -20.29 7.61
N TYR A 255 -10.31 -20.53 6.32
CA TYR A 255 -10.73 -21.73 5.60
C TYR A 255 -9.52 -22.61 5.29
N ASP A 256 -9.59 -23.88 5.71
CA ASP A 256 -8.57 -24.89 5.45
C ASP A 256 -8.95 -25.70 4.20
N PRO A 257 -8.31 -25.47 3.04
CA PRO A 257 -8.66 -26.17 1.81
C PRO A 257 -8.26 -27.65 1.84
N ALA A 258 -7.20 -28.02 2.55
CA ALA A 258 -6.78 -29.43 2.64
C ALA A 258 -7.76 -30.24 3.48
N ARG A 259 -8.30 -29.64 4.56
CA ARG A 259 -9.34 -30.26 5.41
C ARG A 259 -10.77 -29.93 4.99
N ARG A 260 -10.96 -29.08 3.99
CA ARG A 260 -12.25 -28.61 3.46
C ARG A 260 -13.20 -28.11 4.56
N ARG A 261 -12.70 -27.29 5.47
CA ARG A 261 -13.50 -26.79 6.61
C ARG A 261 -13.22 -25.33 6.91
N TRP A 262 -14.27 -24.66 7.38
CA TRP A 262 -14.15 -23.37 8.04
C TRP A 262 -13.85 -23.57 9.52
N TYR A 263 -12.89 -22.83 10.05
CA TYR A 263 -12.69 -22.74 11.49
C TYR A 263 -13.63 -21.70 12.09
N GLU A 264 -13.98 -21.87 13.36
CA GLU A 264 -14.82 -20.93 14.09
C GLU A 264 -14.16 -19.54 14.10
N PRO A 265 -14.84 -18.48 13.62
CA PRO A 265 -14.30 -17.12 13.64
C PRO A 265 -14.16 -16.61 15.08
N LEU A 266 -12.98 -16.11 15.44
CA LEU A 266 -12.76 -15.51 16.76
C LEU A 266 -13.50 -14.17 16.90
N ASP A 267 -14.35 -14.05 17.91
CA ASP A 267 -14.88 -12.76 18.35
C ASP A 267 -13.98 -12.14 19.43
N LEU A 268 -13.23 -11.09 19.06
CA LEU A 268 -12.38 -10.35 19.99
C LEU A 268 -13.17 -9.39 20.90
N ASN A 269 -14.46 -9.18 20.66
CA ASN A 269 -15.34 -8.38 21.49
C ASN A 269 -16.15 -9.23 22.49
N ASP A 270 -15.98 -10.55 22.46
CA ASP A 270 -16.58 -11.43 23.46
C ASP A 270 -16.09 -11.04 24.88
N PRO A 271 -17.00 -10.89 25.87
CA PRO A 271 -16.62 -10.46 27.21
C PRO A 271 -15.58 -11.34 27.91
N ALA A 272 -15.58 -12.66 27.66
CA ALA A 272 -14.63 -13.58 28.25
C ALA A 272 -13.25 -13.45 27.60
N VAL A 273 -13.20 -13.13 26.30
CA VAL A 273 -11.95 -12.83 25.58
C VAL A 273 -11.36 -11.50 26.03
N LEU A 274 -12.20 -10.46 26.14
CA LEU A 274 -11.79 -9.12 26.61
C LEU A 274 -11.26 -9.15 28.05
N ALA A 275 -11.91 -9.90 28.95
CA ALA A 275 -11.49 -10.03 30.35
C ALA A 275 -10.12 -10.72 30.53
N GLN A 276 -9.58 -11.31 29.47
CA GLN A 276 -8.34 -12.10 29.50
C GLN A 276 -7.22 -11.52 28.64
N ASP A 277 -7.35 -10.30 28.10
CA ASP A 277 -6.38 -9.74 27.13
C ASP A 277 -6.22 -10.63 25.88
N GLY A 278 -7.34 -11.16 25.40
CA GLY A 278 -7.37 -12.14 24.33
C GLY A 278 -7.24 -13.59 24.81
N LEU A 279 -7.33 -14.52 23.88
CA LEU A 279 -7.09 -15.94 24.10
C LEU A 279 -5.61 -16.17 24.44
N ARG A 280 -5.37 -17.17 25.28
CA ARG A 280 -4.01 -17.69 25.49
C ARG A 280 -3.55 -18.40 24.20
N PRO A 281 -2.39 -18.05 23.62
CA PRO A 281 -1.88 -18.73 22.44
C PRO A 281 -1.63 -20.22 22.71
N VAL A 282 -2.18 -21.08 21.85
CA VAL A 282 -2.04 -22.55 21.89
C VAL A 282 -2.07 -23.08 20.46
N GLU A 283 -1.38 -24.20 20.19
CA GLU A 283 -1.25 -24.75 18.84
C GLU A 283 -2.47 -25.57 18.36
N ASN A 284 -3.40 -25.89 19.25
CA ASN A 284 -4.54 -26.76 18.96
C ASN A 284 -5.89 -26.01 18.86
N ASP A 285 -5.92 -24.70 19.08
CA ASP A 285 -7.10 -23.85 18.90
C ASP A 285 -6.89 -22.88 17.72
N PRO A 286 -7.52 -23.12 16.56
CA PRO A 286 -7.46 -22.23 15.40
C PRO A 286 -7.83 -20.78 15.70
N ARG A 287 -8.69 -20.52 16.70
CA ARG A 287 -9.04 -19.14 17.10
C ARG A 287 -7.83 -18.42 17.68
N ALA A 288 -6.96 -19.11 18.42
CA ALA A 288 -5.71 -18.54 18.89
C ALA A 288 -4.79 -18.16 17.71
N HIS A 289 -4.80 -18.93 16.62
CA HIS A 289 -4.04 -18.61 15.41
C HIS A 289 -4.56 -17.33 14.75
N GLN A 290 -5.89 -17.19 14.64
CA GLN A 290 -6.53 -15.97 14.13
C GLN A 290 -6.14 -14.72 14.95
N GLN A 291 -6.11 -14.83 16.28
CA GLN A 291 -5.65 -13.75 17.16
C GLN A 291 -4.20 -13.37 16.89
N VAL A 292 -3.29 -14.34 16.83
CA VAL A 292 -1.86 -14.09 16.67
C VAL A 292 -1.60 -13.34 15.36
N VAL A 293 -2.17 -13.82 14.25
CA VAL A 293 -1.99 -13.19 12.94
C VAL A 293 -2.57 -11.77 12.92
N TYR A 294 -3.77 -11.56 13.48
CA TYR A 294 -4.37 -10.21 13.58
C TYR A 294 -3.52 -9.26 14.44
N ALA A 295 -3.13 -9.69 15.65
CA ALA A 295 -2.39 -8.86 16.59
C ALA A 295 -1.03 -8.41 16.04
N VAL A 296 -0.24 -9.34 15.49
CA VAL A 296 1.07 -9.03 14.92
C VAL A 296 0.91 -8.12 13.69
N THR A 297 -0.06 -8.40 12.82
CA THR A 297 -0.32 -7.56 11.63
C THR A 297 -0.67 -6.12 12.02
N MET A 298 -1.60 -5.93 12.95
CA MET A 298 -2.00 -4.59 13.40
C MET A 298 -0.85 -3.83 14.08
N SER A 299 0.00 -4.54 14.84
CA SER A 299 1.21 -3.94 15.44
C SER A 299 2.20 -3.47 14.38
N VAL A 300 2.46 -4.26 13.34
CA VAL A 300 3.33 -3.87 12.23
C VAL A 300 2.77 -2.65 11.51
N VAL A 301 1.48 -2.64 11.19
CA VAL A 301 0.86 -1.51 10.49
C VAL A 301 0.93 -0.22 11.32
N GLU A 302 0.60 -0.27 12.62
CA GLU A 302 0.68 0.90 13.50
C GLU A 302 2.12 1.45 13.57
N ARG A 303 3.12 0.57 13.54
CA ARG A 303 4.53 0.97 13.51
C ARG A 303 4.90 1.70 12.21
N PHE A 304 4.40 1.22 11.08
CA PHE A 304 4.53 1.92 9.79
C PHE A 304 3.83 3.28 9.80
N GLU A 305 2.61 3.38 10.34
CA GLU A 305 1.90 4.66 10.44
C GLU A 305 2.70 5.68 11.26
N ARG A 306 3.22 5.26 12.41
CA ARG A 306 4.04 6.09 13.30
C ARG A 306 5.32 6.56 12.61
N PHE A 307 6.02 5.66 11.92
CA PHE A 307 7.29 6.02 11.28
C PHE A 307 7.09 6.84 10.01
N LEU A 308 6.13 6.49 9.15
CA LEU A 308 5.82 7.26 7.94
C LEU A 308 5.14 8.60 8.25
N GLY A 309 4.56 8.76 9.45
CA GLY A 309 3.90 10.00 9.85
C GLY A 309 2.54 10.20 9.20
N ARG A 310 1.85 9.12 8.83
CA ARG A 310 0.53 9.19 8.17
C ARG A 310 -0.25 7.91 8.39
N ARG A 311 -1.58 8.01 8.31
CA ARG A 311 -2.43 6.82 8.33
C ARG A 311 -2.19 5.94 7.10
N PHE A 312 -2.17 4.65 7.35
CA PHE A 312 -2.02 3.63 6.34
C PHE A 312 -3.41 3.23 5.83
N ARG A 313 -3.53 3.08 4.52
CA ARG A 313 -4.74 2.60 3.86
C ARG A 313 -4.33 1.72 2.69
N TRP A 314 -5.08 0.66 2.41
CA TRP A 314 -4.92 -0.10 1.18
C TRP A 314 -5.41 0.72 -0.03
N ARG A 315 -5.36 0.15 -1.24
CA ARG A 315 -5.91 0.83 -2.43
C ARG A 315 -7.42 0.62 -2.46
N GLY A 316 -8.19 1.68 -2.67
CA GLY A 316 -9.66 1.63 -2.62
C GLY A 316 -10.18 1.17 -1.26
N THR A 317 -11.29 0.42 -1.26
CA THR A 317 -11.92 -0.19 -0.07
C THR A 317 -11.33 -1.57 0.28
N ALA A 318 -10.18 -1.92 -0.27
CA ALA A 318 -9.55 -3.21 -0.05
C ALA A 318 -9.13 -3.40 1.42
N ARG A 319 -9.21 -4.65 1.89
CA ARG A 319 -8.65 -5.10 3.17
C ARG A 319 -7.68 -6.24 2.90
N LEU A 320 -6.58 -6.29 3.63
CA LEU A 320 -5.64 -7.40 3.54
C LEU A 320 -6.28 -8.64 4.17
N ARG A 321 -6.32 -9.73 3.40
CA ARG A 321 -6.82 -11.02 3.88
C ARG A 321 -5.69 -11.77 4.57
N LEU A 322 -5.95 -12.28 5.76
CA LEU A 322 -5.01 -13.09 6.51
C LEU A 322 -5.60 -14.50 6.58
N VAL A 323 -4.89 -15.50 6.05
CA VAL A 323 -5.39 -16.88 5.94
C VAL A 323 -4.47 -17.82 6.72
N PRO A 324 -4.75 -18.08 8.02
CA PRO A 324 -3.85 -18.83 8.91
C PRO A 324 -3.58 -20.28 8.47
N HIS A 325 -4.55 -20.93 7.81
CA HIS A 325 -4.47 -22.33 7.39
C HIS A 325 -4.64 -22.49 5.87
N ALA A 326 -3.84 -21.75 5.10
CA ALA A 326 -4.04 -21.60 3.66
C ALA A 326 -3.66 -22.86 2.84
N PHE A 327 -2.62 -23.60 3.21
CA PHE A 327 -2.16 -24.79 2.47
C PHE A 327 -1.27 -25.70 3.32
N GLU A 328 -1.05 -26.94 2.85
CA GLU A 328 -0.06 -27.85 3.41
C GLU A 328 1.31 -27.58 2.78
N GLY A 329 2.27 -27.09 3.55
CA GLY A 329 3.59 -26.73 3.05
C GLY A 329 4.45 -25.96 4.05
N ARG A 330 5.77 -26.02 3.87
CA ARG A 330 6.78 -25.35 4.71
C ARG A 330 7.00 -23.89 4.29
N ASN A 331 5.91 -23.14 4.09
CA ASN A 331 6.01 -21.79 3.55
C ASN A 331 4.89 -20.87 4.05
N ALA A 332 5.11 -19.57 3.94
CA ALA A 332 4.10 -18.53 4.02
C ALA A 332 4.48 -17.46 2.99
N TYR A 333 3.49 -16.83 2.36
CA TYR A 333 3.78 -15.81 1.36
C TYR A 333 2.64 -14.80 1.22
N PHE A 334 3.00 -13.57 0.87
CA PHE A 334 2.06 -12.58 0.36
C PHE A 334 1.71 -12.84 -1.12
N ASP A 335 0.42 -12.84 -1.43
CA ASP A 335 -0.12 -12.91 -2.78
C ASP A 335 -0.74 -11.56 -3.18
N PRO A 336 -0.10 -10.81 -4.10
CA PRO A 336 -0.60 -9.54 -4.61
C PRO A 336 -1.95 -9.63 -5.35
N ALA A 337 -2.21 -10.72 -6.06
CA ALA A 337 -3.41 -10.88 -6.88
C ALA A 337 -4.64 -11.14 -6.00
N ARG A 338 -4.47 -11.94 -4.93
CA ARG A 338 -5.53 -12.21 -3.95
C ARG A 338 -5.62 -11.12 -2.87
N GLY A 339 -4.60 -10.27 -2.75
CA GLY A 339 -4.48 -9.31 -1.65
C GLY A 339 -4.51 -10.04 -0.30
N ALA A 340 -3.72 -11.11 -0.19
CA ALA A 340 -3.79 -12.04 0.93
C ALA A 340 -2.40 -12.48 1.39
N VAL A 341 -2.22 -12.65 2.70
CA VAL A 341 -1.09 -13.39 3.27
C VAL A 341 -1.56 -14.81 3.58
N LEU A 342 -0.88 -15.78 2.99
CA LEU A 342 -1.23 -17.19 3.03
C LEU A 342 -0.21 -17.93 3.89
N PHE A 343 -0.67 -18.55 4.97
CA PHE A 343 0.19 -19.29 5.90
C PHE A 343 0.02 -20.80 5.71
N GLY A 344 1.15 -21.48 5.50
CA GLY A 344 1.21 -22.93 5.40
C GLY A 344 1.34 -23.62 6.75
N TYR A 345 1.02 -24.91 6.79
CA TYR A 345 1.28 -25.77 7.92
C TYR A 345 1.84 -27.13 7.46
N TYR A 346 2.65 -27.77 8.29
CA TYR A 346 3.36 -28.99 7.90
C TYR A 346 3.77 -29.84 9.10
N PRO A 347 3.95 -31.17 8.94
CA PRO A 347 4.54 -32.00 9.98
C PRO A 347 6.05 -31.74 10.08
N ALA A 348 6.54 -31.57 11.31
CA ALA A 348 7.95 -31.55 11.64
C ALA A 348 8.65 -32.81 11.12
N ASP A 349 9.91 -32.68 10.72
CA ASP A 349 10.69 -33.79 10.18
C ASP A 349 10.75 -34.95 11.17
N ARG A 350 10.66 -36.20 10.68
CA ARG A 350 10.65 -37.38 11.56
C ARG A 350 12.02 -37.74 12.10
N ARG A 351 13.09 -37.33 11.42
CA ARG A 351 14.49 -37.64 11.74
C ARG A 351 15.19 -36.45 12.37
N ASP A 352 14.91 -35.24 11.89
CA ASP A 352 15.48 -34.00 12.41
C ASP A 352 14.41 -32.92 12.67
N PRO A 353 13.53 -33.11 13.69
CA PRO A 353 12.46 -32.16 14.00
C PRO A 353 12.96 -30.83 14.62
N GLY A 354 14.27 -30.68 14.84
CA GLY A 354 14.83 -29.58 15.63
C GLY A 354 14.31 -29.60 17.07
N ALA A 355 13.74 -28.48 17.51
CA ALA A 355 13.16 -28.35 18.86
C ALA A 355 11.75 -28.96 19.00
N ASN A 356 11.12 -29.39 17.88
CA ASN A 356 9.77 -29.95 17.86
C ASN A 356 9.76 -31.46 18.11
N LEU A 357 8.58 -32.05 18.31
CA LEU A 357 8.42 -33.50 18.30
C LEU A 357 8.39 -34.03 16.84
N PRO A 358 8.95 -35.22 16.55
CA PRO A 358 8.82 -35.87 15.24
C PRO A 358 7.36 -35.94 14.77
N GLY A 359 7.07 -35.35 13.61
CA GLY A 359 5.71 -35.32 13.03
C GLY A 359 4.72 -34.37 13.71
N GLN A 360 5.15 -33.55 14.67
CA GLN A 360 4.31 -32.48 15.22
C GLN A 360 3.89 -31.51 14.13
N MET A 361 2.61 -31.11 14.11
CA MET A 361 2.15 -30.08 13.19
C MET A 361 2.72 -28.72 13.59
N ILE A 362 3.39 -28.07 12.66
CA ILE A 362 3.93 -26.71 12.77
C ILE A 362 3.03 -25.79 11.93
N PHE A 363 2.69 -24.64 12.50
CA PHE A 363 1.88 -23.61 11.86
C PHE A 363 2.71 -22.34 11.70
N THR A 364 2.94 -21.92 10.45
CA THR A 364 3.71 -20.70 10.17
C THR A 364 2.99 -19.43 10.67
N CYS A 365 1.67 -19.46 10.74
CA CYS A 365 0.82 -18.40 11.30
C CYS A 365 0.96 -18.18 12.82
N LEU A 366 1.77 -18.99 13.51
CA LEU A 366 2.08 -18.79 14.93
C LEU A 366 3.43 -18.10 15.14
N SER A 367 4.21 -17.90 14.08
CA SER A 367 5.48 -17.20 14.17
C SER A 367 5.30 -15.71 13.94
N SER A 368 5.61 -14.91 14.96
CA SER A 368 5.57 -13.44 14.88
C SER A 368 6.47 -12.91 13.76
N ASP A 369 7.60 -13.58 13.51
CA ASP A 369 8.59 -13.24 12.49
C ASP A 369 8.04 -13.40 11.08
N ILE A 370 7.48 -14.59 10.81
CA ILE A 370 6.90 -14.90 9.51
C ILE A 370 5.74 -13.94 9.22
N ILE A 371 4.87 -13.71 10.21
CA ILE A 371 3.75 -12.77 10.02
C ILE A 371 4.28 -11.36 9.70
N ALA A 372 5.23 -10.85 10.49
CA ALA A 372 5.76 -9.51 10.29
C ALA A 372 6.48 -9.38 8.94
N HIS A 373 7.22 -10.41 8.52
CA HIS A 373 7.89 -10.48 7.23
C HIS A 373 6.88 -10.41 6.07
N GLU A 374 5.90 -11.32 6.04
CA GLU A 374 4.95 -11.40 4.93
C GLU A 374 3.97 -10.22 4.87
N VAL A 375 3.57 -9.68 6.02
CA VAL A 375 2.79 -8.44 6.07
C VAL A 375 3.60 -7.26 5.54
N THR A 376 4.92 -7.24 5.78
CA THR A 376 5.78 -6.19 5.23
C THR A 376 5.80 -6.23 3.70
N HIS A 377 5.82 -7.42 3.07
CA HIS A 377 5.67 -7.53 1.60
C HIS A 377 4.35 -6.91 1.11
N ALA A 378 3.24 -7.17 1.81
CA ALA A 378 1.95 -6.56 1.49
C ALA A 378 2.01 -5.02 1.57
N ILE A 379 2.63 -4.49 2.63
CA ILE A 379 2.82 -3.05 2.84
C ILE A 379 3.70 -2.44 1.75
N ILE A 380 4.84 -3.06 1.41
CA ILE A 380 5.72 -2.61 0.34
C ILE A 380 4.94 -2.53 -0.98
N HIS A 381 4.21 -3.59 -1.35
CA HIS A 381 3.42 -3.62 -2.58
C HIS A 381 2.36 -2.50 -2.63
N ARG A 382 1.78 -2.14 -1.47
CA ARG A 382 0.87 -1.00 -1.35
C ARG A 382 1.58 0.33 -1.55
N LEU A 383 2.75 0.51 -0.96
CA LEU A 383 3.50 1.78 -0.96
C LEU A 383 4.30 2.02 -2.25
N ARG A 384 4.80 0.95 -2.91
CA ARG A 384 5.54 0.97 -4.17
C ARG A 384 5.08 -0.21 -5.03
N LYS A 385 4.20 0.08 -6.01
CA LYS A 385 3.65 -0.96 -6.91
C LYS A 385 4.74 -1.65 -7.76
N TYR A 386 5.67 -0.86 -8.30
CA TYR A 386 6.63 -1.28 -9.33
C TYR A 386 7.89 -1.91 -8.77
N PHE A 387 7.93 -2.09 -7.46
CA PHE A 387 8.97 -2.78 -6.72
C PHE A 387 8.85 -4.31 -6.88
N MET A 388 7.77 -4.77 -7.52
CA MET A 388 7.58 -6.14 -8.01
C MET A 388 8.18 -6.38 -9.40
N GLU A 389 8.77 -5.38 -10.05
CA GLU A 389 9.38 -5.52 -11.38
C GLU A 389 10.89 -5.79 -11.22
N ALA A 390 11.37 -6.92 -11.74
CA ALA A 390 12.76 -7.39 -11.63
C ALA A 390 13.76 -6.56 -12.47
N THR A 391 13.90 -5.26 -12.22
CA THR A 391 14.69 -4.36 -13.08
C THR A 391 16.19 -4.40 -12.83
N ASN A 392 16.62 -4.86 -11.66
CA ASN A 392 18.03 -5.01 -11.26
C ASN A 392 18.14 -6.00 -10.06
N PRO A 393 19.34 -6.48 -9.65
CA PRO A 393 19.49 -7.45 -8.57
C PRO A 393 19.14 -6.94 -7.16
N ASP A 394 19.14 -5.62 -6.95
CA ASP A 394 18.85 -5.00 -5.67
C ASP A 394 17.35 -4.91 -5.40
N VAL A 395 16.48 -4.92 -6.42
CA VAL A 395 15.03 -4.70 -6.20
C VAL A 395 14.46 -5.75 -5.25
N TYR A 396 14.57 -7.03 -5.58
CA TYR A 396 14.09 -8.10 -4.69
C TYR A 396 14.94 -8.25 -3.44
N ALA A 397 16.25 -8.08 -3.54
CA ALA A 397 17.12 -8.15 -2.36
C ALA A 397 16.77 -7.09 -1.30
N TRP A 398 16.36 -5.89 -1.73
CA TRP A 398 15.87 -4.85 -0.83
C TRP A 398 14.53 -5.22 -0.19
N HIS A 399 13.61 -5.85 -0.92
CA HIS A 399 12.35 -6.31 -0.34
C HIS A 399 12.58 -7.29 0.79
N GLU A 400 13.40 -8.31 0.53
CA GLU A 400 13.75 -9.30 1.53
C GLU A 400 14.45 -8.67 2.73
N ALA A 401 15.45 -7.83 2.47
CA ALA A 401 16.19 -7.13 3.53
C ALA A 401 15.27 -6.26 4.39
N PHE A 402 14.31 -5.57 3.78
CA PHE A 402 13.40 -4.68 4.50
C PHE A 402 12.39 -5.46 5.34
N ALA A 403 11.82 -6.53 4.79
CA ALA A 403 10.92 -7.42 5.53
C ALA A 403 11.66 -8.12 6.69
N ASP A 404 12.89 -8.57 6.49
CA ASP A 404 13.75 -9.13 7.53
C ASP A 404 14.08 -8.08 8.61
N LEU A 405 14.35 -6.83 8.24
CA LEU A 405 14.60 -5.76 9.22
C LEU A 405 13.38 -5.47 10.08
N VAL A 406 12.19 -5.34 9.46
CA VAL A 406 10.96 -5.09 10.22
C VAL A 406 10.71 -6.23 11.19
N ALA A 407 10.82 -7.47 10.74
CA ALA A 407 10.57 -8.64 11.58
C ALA A 407 11.64 -8.80 12.68
N LEU A 408 12.93 -8.63 12.37
CA LEU A 408 14.01 -8.66 13.37
C LEU A 408 13.82 -7.59 14.45
N PHE A 409 13.55 -6.35 14.04
CA PHE A 409 13.39 -5.23 14.97
C PHE A 409 12.02 -5.20 15.67
N GLN A 410 11.07 -6.05 15.27
CA GLN A 410 9.79 -6.21 15.97
C GLN A 410 9.99 -6.74 17.40
N HIS A 411 10.98 -7.59 17.63
CA HIS A 411 11.28 -8.11 18.98
C HIS A 411 11.65 -7.05 20.00
N PHE A 412 12.25 -5.94 19.54
CA PHE A 412 12.60 -4.83 20.42
C PHE A 412 11.38 -4.03 20.88
N VAL A 413 10.20 -4.23 20.28
CA VAL A 413 8.94 -3.73 20.86
C VAL A 413 8.68 -4.39 22.23
N HIS A 414 9.16 -5.62 22.41
CA HIS A 414 8.91 -6.42 23.59
C HIS A 414 10.06 -6.30 24.59
N ARG A 415 9.98 -5.27 25.43
CA ARG A 415 10.99 -4.96 26.46
C ARG A 415 11.42 -6.17 27.29
N ASP A 416 10.48 -7.05 27.66
CA ASP A 416 10.78 -8.22 28.48
C ASP A 416 11.75 -9.21 27.81
N VAL A 417 11.65 -9.36 26.49
CA VAL A 417 12.59 -10.17 25.69
C VAL A 417 13.98 -9.54 25.72
N VAL A 418 14.05 -8.22 25.60
CA VAL A 418 15.31 -7.47 25.61
C VAL A 418 15.97 -7.52 27.00
N VAL A 419 15.21 -7.41 28.08
CA VAL A 419 15.69 -7.53 29.46
C VAL A 419 16.34 -8.89 29.70
N GLU A 420 15.71 -9.97 29.24
CA GLU A 420 16.26 -11.33 29.33
C GLU A 420 17.59 -11.45 28.57
N ALA A 421 17.64 -10.94 27.33
CA ALA A 421 18.85 -10.94 26.50
C ALA A 421 20.00 -10.09 27.11
N VAL A 422 19.69 -8.95 27.70
CA VAL A 422 20.68 -8.09 28.39
C VAL A 422 21.18 -8.76 29.67
N SER A 423 20.30 -9.40 30.43
CA SER A 423 20.65 -10.10 31.66
C SER A 423 21.58 -11.29 31.40
N THR A 424 21.29 -12.10 30.37
CA THR A 424 22.10 -13.28 30.00
C THR A 424 23.46 -12.91 29.39
N SER A 425 23.56 -11.71 28.79
CA SER A 425 24.78 -11.23 28.14
C SER A 425 25.64 -10.29 28.98
N SER A 426 25.26 -10.05 30.24
CA SER A 426 25.90 -9.06 31.13
C SER A 426 26.09 -7.71 30.44
N ALA A 427 25.02 -7.18 29.83
CA ALA A 427 24.97 -5.90 29.09
C ALA A 427 25.85 -5.81 27.84
N ASN A 428 26.44 -6.90 27.37
CA ASN A 428 27.19 -6.92 26.11
C ASN A 428 26.44 -7.69 25.03
N LEU A 429 25.59 -6.98 24.27
CA LEU A 429 24.82 -7.58 23.18
C LEU A 429 25.69 -8.17 22.05
N ARG A 430 26.94 -7.72 21.87
CA ARG A 430 27.88 -8.32 20.90
C ARG A 430 28.41 -9.68 21.34
N ARG A 431 28.59 -9.86 22.65
CA ARG A 431 29.02 -11.14 23.26
C ARG A 431 27.84 -12.05 23.59
N SER A 432 26.63 -11.50 23.53
CA SER A 432 25.42 -12.30 23.72
C SER A 432 25.37 -13.38 22.65
N THR A 433 25.38 -14.63 23.07
CA THR A 433 24.75 -15.66 22.26
C THR A 433 23.29 -15.28 22.09
N GLY A 434 22.63 -14.67 23.09
CA GLY A 434 21.22 -14.26 23.08
C GLY A 434 20.71 -13.44 21.88
N LEU A 435 21.31 -12.31 21.48
CA LEU A 435 20.78 -11.50 20.36
C LEU A 435 21.20 -12.02 18.99
N LEU A 436 22.36 -12.70 18.92
CA LEU A 436 22.73 -13.51 17.77
C LEU A 436 21.82 -14.74 17.65
N GLU A 437 21.41 -15.33 18.78
CA GLU A 437 20.44 -16.42 18.92
C GLU A 437 19.05 -15.92 18.53
N LEU A 438 18.65 -14.71 18.89
CA LEU A 438 17.42 -14.07 18.40
C LEU A 438 17.43 -13.94 16.88
N ALA A 439 18.53 -13.48 16.29
CA ALA A 439 18.70 -13.45 14.83
C ALA A 439 18.80 -14.85 14.20
N GLN A 440 19.33 -15.84 14.92
CA GLN A 440 19.42 -17.24 14.48
C GLN A 440 18.07 -17.97 14.57
N GLU A 441 17.29 -17.74 15.64
CA GLU A 441 15.93 -18.23 15.86
C GLU A 441 15.00 -17.61 14.82
N PHE A 442 15.13 -16.30 14.56
CA PHE A 442 14.50 -15.61 13.42
C PHE A 442 14.83 -16.28 12.07
N GLY A 443 16.10 -16.63 11.85
CA GLY A 443 16.49 -17.35 10.67
C GLY A 443 15.88 -18.76 10.58
N ARG A 444 15.71 -19.46 11.71
CA ARG A 444 15.08 -20.79 11.73
C ARG A 444 13.57 -20.70 11.49
N SER A 445 12.89 -19.72 12.08
CA SER A 445 11.44 -19.53 11.97
C SER A 445 11.03 -19.19 10.53
N THR A 446 11.78 -18.32 9.86
CA THR A 446 11.50 -17.90 8.46
C THR A 446 11.96 -18.89 7.39
N GLY A 447 12.66 -19.97 7.75
CA GLY A 447 13.26 -20.90 6.79
C GLY A 447 14.49 -20.36 6.04
N ARG A 448 14.89 -19.11 6.30
CA ARG A 448 15.95 -18.37 5.56
C ARG A 448 17.25 -18.23 6.32
N GLY A 449 17.35 -18.91 7.46
CA GLY A 449 18.42 -18.72 8.41
C GLY A 449 19.79 -19.03 7.85
N ALA A 450 19.94 -19.82 6.79
CA ALA A 450 21.25 -20.04 6.19
C ALA A 450 21.88 -18.73 5.70
N ALA A 451 21.11 -17.90 4.97
CA ALA A 451 21.58 -16.63 4.43
C ALA A 451 21.90 -15.64 5.55
N LEU A 452 20.97 -15.43 6.48
CA LEU A 452 21.14 -14.47 7.57
C LEU A 452 22.22 -14.89 8.58
N ARG A 453 22.31 -16.19 8.92
CA ARG A 453 23.41 -16.74 9.75
C ARG A 453 24.77 -16.57 9.10
N SER A 454 24.83 -16.61 7.76
CA SER A 454 26.08 -16.45 7.02
C SER A 454 26.51 -14.98 6.85
N ALA A 455 25.65 -14.02 7.24
CA ALA A 455 25.88 -12.59 7.06
C ALA A 455 26.07 -11.85 8.39
N ILE A 456 25.26 -12.18 9.41
CA ILE A 456 25.37 -11.63 10.76
C ILE A 456 26.49 -12.34 11.52
N GLY A 457 27.39 -11.58 12.14
CA GLY A 457 28.53 -12.12 12.89
C GLY A 457 29.71 -12.58 12.02
N THR A 458 29.62 -12.47 10.70
CA THR A 458 30.77 -12.64 9.79
C THR A 458 31.47 -11.30 9.54
N GLU A 459 32.79 -11.35 9.39
CA GLU A 459 33.60 -10.19 9.01
C GLU A 459 33.08 -9.55 7.71
N PRO A 460 32.94 -8.21 7.66
CA PRO A 460 32.53 -7.50 6.45
C PRO A 460 33.50 -7.74 5.28
N ASP A 461 32.97 -8.18 4.14
CA ASP A 461 33.71 -8.29 2.88
C ASP A 461 33.00 -7.53 1.75
N PRO A 462 33.55 -6.41 1.27
CA PRO A 462 32.99 -5.64 0.16
C PRO A 462 32.85 -6.43 -1.14
N LYS A 463 33.76 -7.40 -1.40
CA LYS A 463 33.75 -8.16 -2.65
C LYS A 463 32.59 -9.15 -2.70
N ARG A 464 32.23 -9.72 -1.55
CA ARG A 464 31.12 -10.67 -1.42
C ARG A 464 29.80 -10.04 -1.86
N PHE A 465 29.55 -8.76 -1.54
CA PHE A 465 28.33 -8.08 -1.95
C PHE A 465 28.28 -7.92 -3.46
N LEU A 466 29.38 -7.53 -4.11
CA LEU A 466 29.42 -7.36 -5.57
C LEU A 466 29.19 -8.66 -6.34
N MET A 467 29.56 -9.81 -5.77
CA MET A 467 29.40 -11.13 -6.42
C MET A 467 28.04 -11.79 -6.15
N THR A 468 27.29 -11.33 -5.14
CA THR A 468 26.04 -11.97 -4.72
C THR A 468 24.86 -11.38 -5.47
N THR A 469 24.20 -12.19 -6.28
CA THR A 469 23.01 -11.82 -7.07
C THR A 469 21.71 -12.39 -6.50
N GLU A 470 21.79 -13.47 -5.71
CA GLU A 470 20.63 -14.11 -5.10
C GLU A 470 19.97 -13.16 -4.07
N PRO A 471 18.65 -12.87 -4.19
CA PRO A 471 17.98 -11.84 -3.40
C PRO A 471 18.13 -11.99 -1.88
N HIS A 472 17.95 -13.19 -1.32
CA HIS A 472 17.98 -13.39 0.13
C HIS A 472 19.39 -13.20 0.68
N ALA A 473 20.41 -13.79 0.05
CA ALA A 473 21.81 -13.68 0.43
C ALA A 473 22.31 -12.24 0.31
N ARG A 474 21.95 -11.55 -0.77
CA ARG A 474 22.29 -10.14 -0.98
C ARG A 474 21.60 -9.24 0.06
N GLY A 475 20.31 -9.48 0.30
CA GLY A 475 19.52 -8.77 1.30
C GLY A 475 20.06 -8.95 2.72
N ALA A 476 20.44 -10.18 3.09
CA ALA A 476 21.04 -10.50 4.37
C ALA A 476 22.32 -9.69 4.67
N MET A 477 23.10 -9.31 3.65
CA MET A 477 24.27 -8.44 3.83
C MET A 477 23.89 -7.02 4.24
N PHE A 478 22.76 -6.50 3.71
CA PHE A 478 22.21 -5.21 4.14
C PHE A 478 21.68 -5.29 5.56
N VAL A 479 20.91 -6.33 5.90
CA VAL A 479 20.41 -6.56 7.26
C VAL A 479 21.58 -6.60 8.26
N ALA A 480 22.65 -7.30 7.93
CA ALA A 480 23.85 -7.37 8.75
C ALA A 480 24.53 -6.00 8.93
N ALA A 481 24.60 -5.15 7.90
CA ALA A 481 25.13 -3.79 8.02
C ALA A 481 24.30 -2.93 8.99
N VAL A 482 22.97 -2.97 8.89
CA VAL A 482 22.08 -2.24 9.81
C VAL A 482 22.24 -2.76 11.23
N PHE A 483 22.31 -4.07 11.40
CA PHE A 483 22.46 -4.69 12.71
C PHE A 483 23.83 -4.38 13.35
N ASP A 484 24.92 -4.37 12.57
CA ASP A 484 26.23 -3.92 13.04
C ASP A 484 26.18 -2.47 13.53
N ALA A 485 25.47 -1.59 12.79
CA ALA A 485 25.28 -0.21 13.19
C ALA A 485 24.48 -0.07 14.49
N PHE A 486 23.42 -0.87 14.66
CA PHE A 486 22.66 -0.97 15.90
C PHE A 486 23.56 -1.37 17.08
N LEU A 487 24.38 -2.41 16.92
CA LEU A 487 25.28 -2.88 17.98
C LEU A 487 26.35 -1.84 18.34
N GLU A 488 26.87 -1.08 17.36
CA GLU A 488 27.82 0.01 17.61
C GLU A 488 27.16 1.21 18.32
N ASP A 489 25.95 1.58 17.92
CA ASP A 489 25.17 2.66 18.53
C ASP A 489 24.81 2.33 19.98
N HIS A 490 24.24 1.15 20.18
CA HIS A 490 23.85 0.69 21.52
C HIS A 490 25.03 0.65 22.50
N GLN A 491 26.19 0.15 22.07
CA GLN A 491 27.40 0.12 22.93
C GLN A 491 27.86 1.52 23.34
N ARG A 492 27.75 2.50 22.42
CA ARG A 492 28.04 3.91 22.75
C ARG A 492 27.01 4.49 23.71
N ALA A 493 25.74 4.21 23.47
CA ALA A 493 24.64 4.76 24.23
C ALA A 493 24.61 4.28 25.69
N ILE A 494 25.08 3.06 25.97
CA ILE A 494 25.17 2.54 27.35
C ILE A 494 26.50 2.83 28.06
N ALA A 495 27.46 3.45 27.37
CA ALA A 495 28.82 3.59 27.89
C ALA A 495 28.87 4.40 29.20
N ASP A 496 27.97 5.37 29.37
CA ASP A 496 27.81 6.12 30.61
C ASP A 496 27.22 5.24 31.74
N LEU A 497 26.22 4.41 31.44
CA LEU A 497 25.61 3.47 32.38
C LEU A 497 26.65 2.49 32.92
N LEU A 498 27.50 1.96 32.04
CA LEU A 498 28.58 1.07 32.41
C LEU A 498 29.58 1.79 33.32
N ARG A 499 29.99 3.04 32.98
CA ARG A 499 30.89 3.82 33.85
C ARG A 499 30.26 4.12 35.21
N ILE A 500 28.98 4.48 35.27
CA ILE A 500 28.26 4.73 36.52
C ILE A 500 28.25 3.46 37.39
N ALA A 501 27.92 2.31 36.80
CA ALA A 501 27.83 1.04 37.51
C ALA A 501 29.18 0.50 38.00
N THR A 502 30.29 0.91 37.39
CA THR A 502 31.62 0.36 37.68
C THR A 502 32.59 1.34 38.33
N GLY A 503 32.10 2.50 38.78
CA GLY A 503 32.94 3.54 39.39
C GLY A 503 33.93 4.18 38.41
N GLY A 504 33.57 4.25 37.12
CA GLY A 504 34.30 4.95 36.07
C GLY A 504 35.12 4.06 35.14
N THR A 505 35.30 2.77 35.45
CA THR A 505 36.14 1.88 34.62
C THR A 505 35.50 1.49 33.28
N GLY A 506 34.16 1.50 33.20
CA GLY A 506 33.41 0.96 32.05
C GLY A 506 33.45 -0.57 31.92
N VAL A 507 34.13 -1.28 32.82
CA VAL A 507 34.29 -2.74 32.79
C VAL A 507 33.49 -3.35 33.92
N LEU A 508 32.44 -4.10 33.56
CA LEU A 508 31.58 -4.78 34.53
C LEU A 508 32.36 -5.90 35.27
N PRO A 509 32.13 -6.06 36.59
CA PRO A 509 32.68 -7.19 37.33
C PRO A 509 32.09 -8.50 36.80
N ALA A 510 32.83 -9.60 36.98
CA ALA A 510 32.32 -10.91 36.62
C ALA A 510 31.05 -11.26 37.42
N GLY A 511 30.05 -11.84 36.76
CA GLY A 511 28.80 -12.29 37.37
C GLY A 511 27.56 -11.57 36.85
N ARG A 512 26.47 -11.68 37.59
CA ARG A 512 25.20 -11.02 37.25
C ARG A 512 25.28 -9.53 37.57
N ILE A 513 24.74 -8.73 36.67
CA ILE A 513 24.59 -7.29 36.87
C ILE A 513 23.27 -6.97 37.59
N SER A 514 23.20 -5.78 38.20
CA SER A 514 21.99 -5.32 38.91
C SER A 514 20.77 -5.30 37.97
N PRO A 515 19.58 -5.76 38.43
CA PRO A 515 18.35 -5.69 37.64
C PRO A 515 18.01 -4.29 37.13
N ASP A 516 18.35 -3.24 37.89
CA ASP A 516 18.12 -1.85 37.48
C ASP A 516 19.03 -1.46 36.30
N LEU A 517 20.28 -1.93 36.31
CA LEU A 517 21.20 -1.72 35.19
C LEU A 517 20.73 -2.50 33.96
N VAL A 518 20.27 -3.75 34.14
CA VAL A 518 19.66 -4.55 33.06
C VAL A 518 18.50 -3.79 32.44
N GLY A 519 17.58 -3.27 33.27
CA GLY A 519 16.42 -2.51 32.82
C GLY A 519 16.83 -1.30 31.98
N ARG A 520 17.77 -0.49 32.47
CA ARG A 520 18.23 0.70 31.75
C ARG A 520 18.98 0.40 30.46
N VAL A 521 19.81 -0.64 30.43
CA VAL A 521 20.48 -1.10 29.22
C VAL A 521 19.46 -1.63 28.21
N ALA A 522 18.43 -2.34 28.67
CA ALA A 522 17.35 -2.80 27.81
C ALA A 522 16.55 -1.62 27.22
N ASP A 523 16.24 -0.60 28.02
CA ASP A 523 15.56 0.62 27.54
C ASP A 523 16.35 1.32 26.43
N GLU A 524 17.68 1.37 26.55
CA GLU A 524 18.55 1.94 25.52
C GLU A 524 18.56 1.06 24.25
N ALA A 525 18.60 -0.26 24.39
CA ALA A 525 18.51 -1.18 23.25
C ALA A 525 17.17 -1.01 22.50
N VAL A 526 16.05 -0.91 23.21
CA VAL A 526 14.72 -0.66 22.61
C VAL A 526 14.72 0.69 21.88
N THR A 527 15.28 1.73 22.50
CA THR A 527 15.34 3.08 21.92
C THR A 527 16.20 3.13 20.65
N SER A 528 17.42 2.57 20.68
CA SER A 528 18.30 2.48 19.51
C SER A 528 17.67 1.67 18.37
N ALA A 529 17.04 0.54 18.68
CA ALA A 529 16.32 -0.29 17.71
C ALA A 529 15.16 0.46 17.05
N ASP A 530 14.35 1.16 17.85
CA ASP A 530 13.22 1.94 17.34
C ASP A 530 13.68 3.10 16.46
N ARG A 531 14.76 3.79 16.87
CA ARG A 531 15.36 4.90 16.11
C ARG A 531 15.90 4.43 14.75
N LEU A 532 16.61 3.30 14.71
CA LEU A 532 17.24 2.77 13.50
C LEU A 532 16.22 2.14 12.54
N LEU A 533 15.24 1.39 13.04
CA LEU A 533 14.15 0.92 12.20
C LEU A 533 13.34 2.13 11.68
N GLY A 534 13.04 3.10 12.55
CA GLY A 534 12.28 4.29 12.19
C GLY A 534 12.92 5.11 11.07
N MET A 535 14.25 5.31 11.08
CA MET A 535 14.92 5.98 9.96
C MET A 535 14.92 5.17 8.68
N THR A 536 14.99 3.84 8.77
CA THR A 536 14.92 2.94 7.60
C THR A 536 13.52 2.94 6.98
N VAL A 537 12.45 2.89 7.79
CA VAL A 537 11.07 2.94 7.31
C VAL A 537 10.73 4.33 6.75
N ARG A 538 11.18 5.42 7.39
CA ARG A 538 10.98 6.80 6.87
C ARG A 538 11.63 7.04 5.51
N ALA A 539 12.76 6.38 5.26
CA ALA A 539 13.46 6.48 3.98
C ALA A 539 12.60 6.04 2.80
N PHE A 540 11.54 5.25 3.04
CA PHE A 540 10.68 4.72 1.99
C PHE A 540 10.02 5.81 1.14
N ASP A 541 9.65 6.94 1.74
CA ASP A 541 9.14 8.10 0.99
C ASP A 541 10.21 8.77 0.11
N TYR A 542 11.49 8.55 0.41
CA TYR A 542 12.67 9.11 -0.27
C TYR A 542 13.33 8.06 -1.19
N LEU A 543 12.70 6.92 -1.40
CA LEU A 543 13.12 5.94 -2.40
C LEU A 543 12.54 6.28 -3.77
N PRO A 544 13.27 6.02 -4.86
CA PRO A 544 12.72 6.14 -6.22
C PRO A 544 11.47 5.25 -6.37
N VAL A 545 10.59 5.60 -7.31
CA VAL A 545 9.33 4.86 -7.55
C VAL A 545 9.57 3.51 -8.24
N VAL A 546 10.68 3.39 -8.97
CA VAL A 546 11.07 2.24 -9.79
C VAL A 546 12.57 1.98 -9.62
N ASP A 547 13.01 0.76 -9.88
CA ASP A 547 14.44 0.44 -10.06
C ASP A 547 15.35 0.91 -8.91
N VAL A 548 14.94 0.60 -7.68
CA VAL A 548 15.68 0.91 -6.45
C VAL A 548 16.99 0.13 -6.41
N THR A 549 18.04 0.76 -5.91
CA THR A 549 19.32 0.13 -5.56
C THR A 549 19.61 0.32 -4.07
N PHE A 550 20.48 -0.51 -3.49
CA PHE A 550 20.92 -0.30 -2.10
C PHE A 550 21.65 1.03 -1.93
N GLY A 551 22.28 1.54 -2.99
CA GLY A 551 22.80 2.89 -3.06
C GLY A 551 21.73 3.96 -2.86
N ASP A 552 20.59 3.83 -3.53
CA ASP A 552 19.44 4.72 -3.34
C ASP A 552 18.89 4.64 -1.91
N VAL A 553 18.86 3.43 -1.33
CA VAL A 553 18.42 3.21 0.06
C VAL A 553 19.29 3.99 1.04
N VAL A 554 20.62 3.93 0.90
CA VAL A 554 21.54 4.71 1.76
C VAL A 554 21.28 6.21 1.62
N ARG A 555 21.15 6.72 0.39
CA ARG A 555 20.85 8.15 0.14
C ARG A 555 19.51 8.55 0.75
N ALA A 556 18.48 7.72 0.59
CA ALA A 556 17.15 7.95 1.13
C ALA A 556 17.15 8.01 2.66
N ILE A 557 17.85 7.08 3.32
CA ILE A 557 17.98 7.06 4.79
C ILE A 557 18.67 8.33 5.29
N VAL A 558 19.83 8.68 4.70
CA VAL A 558 20.58 9.86 5.12
C VAL A 558 19.78 11.14 4.91
N THR A 559 19.11 11.28 3.75
CA THR A 559 18.31 12.47 3.42
C THR A 559 17.12 12.60 4.37
N ALA A 560 16.32 11.54 4.55
CA ALA A 560 15.13 11.58 5.38
C ALA A 560 15.47 11.83 6.86
N ASP A 561 16.57 11.26 7.34
CA ASP A 561 16.96 11.41 8.74
C ASP A 561 17.61 12.76 9.06
N ARG A 562 18.44 13.30 8.16
CA ARG A 562 19.05 14.62 8.33
C ARG A 562 18.03 15.74 8.46
N LYS A 563 16.88 15.65 7.80
CA LYS A 563 15.80 16.64 7.96
C LYS A 563 15.25 16.71 9.39
N LEU A 564 15.26 15.60 10.12
CA LEU A 564 14.72 15.53 11.47
C LEU A 564 15.80 15.74 12.54
N TYR A 565 17.05 15.35 12.24
CA TYR A 565 18.19 15.38 13.15
C TYR A 565 19.42 15.96 12.43
N PRO A 566 19.46 17.27 12.14
CA PRO A 566 20.49 17.86 11.30
C PRO A 566 21.91 17.63 11.81
N ASP A 567 22.13 17.68 13.11
CA ASP A 567 23.46 17.63 13.73
C ASP A 567 24.06 16.22 13.89
N ASP A 568 23.25 15.16 13.70
CA ASP A 568 23.62 13.77 14.02
C ASP A 568 24.40 13.62 15.34
N ALA A 569 23.91 14.23 16.43
CA ALA A 569 24.67 14.37 17.67
C ALA A 569 25.20 13.04 18.26
N ILE A 570 24.54 11.91 17.92
CA ILE A 570 24.93 10.56 18.35
C ILE A 570 25.76 9.78 17.30
N ASN A 571 26.05 10.39 16.15
CA ASN A 571 26.72 9.81 14.98
C ASN A 571 26.03 8.55 14.42
N LEU A 572 24.70 8.48 14.46
CA LEU A 572 23.94 7.31 14.03
C LEU A 572 24.04 7.11 12.51
N ARG A 573 23.85 8.20 11.74
CA ARG A 573 23.93 8.13 10.27
C ARG A 573 25.35 7.77 9.82
N ALA A 574 26.36 8.45 10.38
CA ALA A 574 27.75 8.18 10.05
C ALA A 574 28.13 6.71 10.32
N THR A 575 27.65 6.15 11.42
CA THR A 575 27.87 4.74 11.79
C THR A 575 27.22 3.80 10.78
N LEU A 576 25.95 4.04 10.44
CA LEU A 576 25.23 3.22 9.48
C LEU A 576 25.92 3.22 8.12
N VAL A 577 26.32 4.39 7.62
CA VAL A 577 27.03 4.55 6.34
C VAL A 577 28.36 3.79 6.36
N GLU A 578 29.12 3.84 7.46
CA GLU A 578 30.39 3.12 7.58
C GLU A 578 30.18 1.60 7.60
N CYS A 579 29.16 1.10 8.33
CA CYS A 579 28.81 -0.32 8.35
C CYS A 579 28.39 -0.82 6.95
N MET A 580 27.61 -0.03 6.21
CA MET A 580 27.24 -0.31 4.82
C MET A 580 28.48 -0.36 3.91
N ARG A 581 29.35 0.65 3.99
CA ARG A 581 30.59 0.73 3.20
C ARG A 581 31.50 -0.47 3.42
N ARG A 582 31.67 -0.90 4.68
CA ARG A 582 32.49 -2.08 5.03
C ARG A 582 31.99 -3.36 4.38
N ARG A 583 30.70 -3.45 4.04
CA ARG A 583 30.09 -4.58 3.33
C ARG A 583 29.95 -4.34 1.83
N GLY A 584 30.53 -3.28 1.28
CA GLY A 584 30.47 -2.95 -0.15
C GLY A 584 29.17 -2.30 -0.59
N ILE A 585 28.33 -1.85 0.36
CA ILE A 585 27.07 -1.18 0.11
C ILE A 585 27.31 0.32 0.15
N HIS A 586 27.28 0.96 -1.01
CA HIS A 586 27.38 2.42 -1.10
C HIS A 586 26.67 2.94 -2.36
N PRO A 587 26.28 4.22 -2.40
CA PRO A 587 25.70 4.79 -3.60
C PRO A 587 26.72 4.89 -4.73
N ASP A 588 26.23 4.74 -5.95
CA ASP A 588 26.99 5.09 -7.14
C ASP A 588 27.01 6.62 -7.30
N ARG A 589 28.12 7.14 -7.85
CA ARG A 589 28.24 8.55 -8.29
C ARG A 589 28.13 9.61 -7.19
N VAL A 590 28.51 9.26 -5.97
CA VAL A 590 28.82 10.24 -4.93
C VAL A 590 30.32 10.52 -4.91
N THR A 591 30.69 11.78 -4.68
CA THR A 591 32.10 12.19 -4.60
C THR A 591 32.75 11.75 -3.29
N SER A 592 31.96 11.55 -2.24
CA SER A 592 32.39 11.04 -0.94
C SER A 592 31.20 10.39 -0.20
N LEU A 593 31.48 9.78 0.94
CA LEU A 593 30.46 9.27 1.87
C LEU A 593 30.13 10.28 2.98
N ALA A 594 30.51 11.56 2.79
CA ALA A 594 30.05 12.62 3.67
C ALA A 594 28.53 12.82 3.48
N GLU A 595 27.85 13.26 4.54
CA GLU A 595 26.39 13.41 4.52
C GLU A 595 25.90 14.32 3.39
N GLU A 596 26.59 15.43 3.14
CA GLU A 596 26.25 16.39 2.10
C GLU A 596 26.29 15.77 0.69
N ALA A 597 27.19 14.81 0.46
CA ALA A 597 27.29 14.10 -0.83
C ALA A 597 26.24 12.99 -0.96
N LEU A 598 25.83 12.40 0.17
CA LEU A 598 24.84 11.32 0.23
C LEU A 598 23.40 11.83 0.11
N MET A 599 23.12 13.06 0.55
CA MET A 599 21.79 13.64 0.42
C MET A 599 21.31 13.66 -1.04
N TRP A 600 20.02 13.42 -1.26
CA TRP A 600 19.38 13.68 -2.54
C TRP A 600 19.58 15.14 -2.95
N PRO A 601 19.87 15.42 -4.23
CA PRO A 601 20.02 16.79 -4.68
C PRO A 601 18.65 17.47 -4.74
N GLY A 602 18.65 18.78 -4.51
CA GLY A 602 17.53 19.62 -4.90
C GLY A 602 17.44 19.76 -6.43
N PRO A 603 16.35 20.36 -6.92
CA PRO A 603 16.19 20.56 -8.35
C PRO A 603 17.28 21.51 -8.88
N SER A 604 17.81 21.24 -10.08
CA SER A 604 18.84 22.06 -10.72
C SER A 604 18.38 23.50 -10.99
N THR A 605 17.08 23.67 -11.15
CA THR A 605 16.37 24.94 -11.26
C THR A 605 15.30 24.96 -10.16
N PRO A 606 15.09 26.07 -9.44
CA PRO A 606 14.05 26.10 -8.41
C PRO A 606 12.68 25.72 -8.96
N LEU A 607 12.05 24.69 -8.38
CA LEU A 607 10.73 24.20 -8.75
C LEU A 607 9.74 24.43 -7.60
N SER A 608 8.49 24.74 -7.96
CA SER A 608 7.40 24.88 -7.01
C SER A 608 6.10 24.35 -7.60
N LEU A 609 5.30 23.66 -6.80
CA LEU A 609 3.95 23.19 -7.16
C LEU A 609 2.92 24.32 -7.16
N THR A 610 3.14 25.38 -6.37
CA THR A 610 2.16 26.48 -6.16
C THR A 610 2.60 27.79 -6.79
N ARG A 611 3.89 28.03 -6.98
CA ARG A 611 4.42 29.28 -7.58
C ARG A 611 4.59 29.13 -9.10
N THR A 612 3.54 28.68 -9.78
CA THR A 612 3.47 28.48 -11.23
C THR A 612 2.34 29.30 -11.85
N ARG A 613 2.25 29.31 -13.18
CA ARG A 613 1.12 29.93 -13.89
C ARG A 613 -0.22 29.26 -13.54
N GLU A 614 -0.18 27.95 -13.37
CA GLU A 614 -1.31 27.11 -12.96
C GLU A 614 -0.96 26.45 -11.62
N PRO A 615 -1.31 27.10 -10.49
CA PRO A 615 -0.92 26.64 -9.16
C PRO A 615 -1.71 25.39 -8.75
N VAL A 616 -1.02 24.41 -8.16
CA VAL A 616 -1.65 23.27 -7.50
C VAL A 616 -2.25 23.73 -6.17
N ASP A 617 -3.53 23.43 -5.91
CA ASP A 617 -4.14 23.74 -4.62
C ASP A 617 -3.80 22.65 -3.58
N LEU A 618 -2.77 22.91 -2.79
CA LEU A 618 -2.33 22.02 -1.72
C LEU A 618 -3.09 22.22 -0.40
N SER A 619 -3.86 23.31 -0.26
CA SER A 619 -4.45 23.70 1.02
C SER A 619 -5.52 22.72 1.50
N ALA A 620 -6.47 22.40 0.62
CA ALA A 620 -7.52 21.41 0.90
C ALA A 620 -6.94 20.00 1.11
N PHE A 621 -5.87 19.67 0.39
CA PHE A 621 -5.19 18.38 0.49
C PHE A 621 -4.50 18.21 1.85
N VAL A 622 -3.73 19.21 2.28
CA VAL A 622 -3.07 19.22 3.60
C VAL A 622 -4.09 19.24 4.74
N LEU A 623 -5.18 20.01 4.61
CA LEU A 623 -6.25 20.01 5.61
C LEU A 623 -6.87 18.60 5.75
N THR A 624 -7.20 17.96 4.63
CA THR A 624 -7.75 16.59 4.62
C THR A 624 -6.79 15.59 5.26
N ALA A 625 -5.50 15.67 4.94
CA ALA A 625 -4.48 14.83 5.54
C ALA A 625 -4.36 15.05 7.05
N THR A 626 -4.46 16.31 7.51
CA THR A 626 -4.45 16.68 8.94
C THR A 626 -5.65 16.07 9.67
N MET A 627 -6.86 16.21 9.10
CA MET A 627 -8.08 15.65 9.68
C MET A 627 -8.00 14.12 9.79
N ASN A 628 -7.40 13.46 8.79
CA ASN A 628 -7.21 12.01 8.79
C ASN A 628 -6.24 11.50 9.88
N LEU A 629 -5.46 12.36 10.53
CA LEU A 629 -4.62 11.95 11.66
C LEU A 629 -5.44 11.73 12.93
N ASP A 630 -6.56 12.43 13.09
CA ASP A 630 -7.46 12.29 14.24
C ASP A 630 -8.32 11.03 14.11
N PRO A 631 -8.05 9.96 14.87
CA PRO A 631 -8.83 8.73 14.81
C PRO A 631 -10.25 8.88 15.39
N SER A 632 -10.51 9.96 16.13
CA SER A 632 -11.81 10.26 16.75
C SER A 632 -12.64 11.28 15.95
N GLY A 633 -12.01 11.92 14.96
CA GLY A 633 -12.60 12.95 14.11
C GLY A 633 -13.32 12.38 12.89
N SER A 634 -13.97 13.28 12.14
CA SER A 634 -14.51 12.94 10.81
C SER A 634 -13.38 12.89 9.78
N ALA A 635 -13.36 11.83 8.96
CA ALA A 635 -12.41 11.74 7.86
C ALA A 635 -12.63 12.93 6.88
N GLY A 636 -11.53 13.53 6.42
CA GLY A 636 -11.62 14.59 5.42
C GLY A 636 -12.02 14.04 4.05
N VAL A 637 -12.73 14.83 3.25
CA VAL A 637 -13.12 14.47 1.88
C VAL A 637 -11.93 14.73 0.94
N GLU A 638 -11.46 13.68 0.27
CA GLU A 638 -10.29 13.78 -0.60
C GLU A 638 -10.64 14.50 -1.91
N GLY A 639 -10.12 15.72 -2.08
CA GLY A 639 -10.35 16.51 -3.29
C GLY A 639 -9.61 15.92 -4.49
N ARG A 640 -10.32 15.20 -5.38
CA ARG A 640 -9.73 14.58 -6.59
C ARG A 640 -9.08 15.59 -7.56
N ARG A 641 -9.42 16.89 -7.45
CA ARG A 641 -8.87 17.98 -8.30
C ARG A 641 -7.35 18.12 -8.19
N VAL A 642 -6.77 17.91 -7.00
CA VAL A 642 -5.32 18.08 -6.79
C VAL A 642 -4.50 17.08 -7.61
N PHE A 643 -5.01 15.86 -7.83
CA PHE A 643 -4.34 14.82 -8.61
C PHE A 643 -4.18 15.23 -10.08
N ALA A 644 -5.22 15.82 -10.67
CA ALA A 644 -5.17 16.36 -12.03
C ALA A 644 -4.18 17.53 -12.13
N GLN A 645 -4.24 18.47 -11.19
CA GLN A 645 -3.33 19.63 -11.16
C GLN A 645 -1.86 19.21 -11.05
N VAL A 646 -1.54 18.25 -10.18
CA VAL A 646 -0.17 17.71 -10.05
C VAL A 646 0.28 17.01 -11.34
N THR A 647 -0.62 16.29 -12.01
CA THR A 647 -0.31 15.62 -13.28
C THR A 647 -0.02 16.63 -14.39
N ASP A 648 -0.81 17.70 -14.49
CA ASP A 648 -0.59 18.76 -15.46
C ASP A 648 0.68 19.57 -15.15
N TRP A 649 0.95 19.86 -13.87
CA TRP A 649 2.22 20.43 -13.45
C TRP A 649 3.41 19.56 -13.89
N ALA A 650 3.32 18.25 -13.68
CA ALA A 650 4.39 17.31 -14.05
C ALA A 650 4.63 17.25 -15.57
N ARG A 651 3.59 17.43 -16.39
CA ARG A 651 3.72 17.52 -17.86
C ARG A 651 4.51 18.76 -18.28
N HIS A 652 4.25 19.90 -17.65
CA HIS A 652 4.94 21.16 -17.94
C HIS A 652 6.42 21.13 -17.52
N HIS A 653 6.73 20.43 -16.44
CA HIS A 653 8.09 20.33 -15.87
C HIS A 653 8.78 18.99 -16.13
N ALA A 654 8.33 18.25 -17.15
CA ALA A 654 8.78 16.88 -17.40
C ALA A 654 10.31 16.78 -17.53
N LEU A 655 10.94 17.72 -18.23
CA LEU A 655 12.38 17.72 -18.48
C LEU A 655 13.20 17.95 -17.20
N GLU A 656 12.75 18.85 -16.33
CA GLU A 656 13.39 19.20 -15.06
C GLU A 656 13.27 18.09 -14.01
N ILE A 657 12.23 17.26 -14.12
CA ILE A 657 12.00 16.11 -13.22
C ILE A 657 12.46 14.77 -13.83
N GLY A 658 13.18 14.80 -14.96
CA GLY A 658 13.78 13.60 -15.57
C GLY A 658 12.79 12.68 -16.32
N LEU A 659 11.67 13.21 -16.78
CA LEU A 659 10.66 12.52 -17.58
C LEU A 659 10.61 13.07 -19.01
N HIS A 660 10.01 12.30 -19.91
CA HIS A 660 9.86 12.67 -21.31
C HIS A 660 8.61 13.55 -21.51
N PRO A 661 8.70 14.73 -22.14
CA PRO A 661 7.55 15.65 -22.27
C PRO A 661 6.46 15.13 -23.22
N GLY A 662 6.83 14.38 -24.26
CA GLY A 662 5.90 13.84 -25.25
C GLY A 662 5.24 12.51 -24.88
N MET A 663 5.39 12.01 -23.65
CA MET A 663 4.89 10.69 -23.24
C MET A 663 3.97 10.79 -22.02
N PRO A 664 2.93 9.95 -21.88
CA PRO A 664 2.00 10.02 -20.75
C PRO A 664 2.68 9.85 -19.39
N ILE A 665 2.40 10.76 -18.47
CA ILE A 665 2.85 10.70 -17.07
C ILE A 665 1.69 10.25 -16.20
N GLN A 666 1.94 9.24 -15.36
CA GLN A 666 0.99 8.72 -14.38
C GLN A 666 1.40 9.16 -12.97
N LEU A 667 0.44 9.72 -12.22
CA LEU A 667 0.58 9.92 -10.78
C LEU A 667 0.36 8.58 -10.06
N ALA A 668 1.44 7.99 -9.56
CA ALA A 668 1.43 6.71 -8.85
C ALA A 668 1.06 6.86 -7.37
N GLY A 669 1.29 8.04 -6.78
CA GLY A 669 0.95 8.33 -5.40
C GLY A 669 1.14 9.81 -5.08
N LEU A 670 0.26 10.32 -4.21
CA LEU A 670 0.31 11.66 -3.65
C LEU A 670 -0.15 11.57 -2.19
N HIS A 671 0.67 12.01 -1.24
CA HIS A 671 0.32 12.00 0.17
C HIS A 671 1.07 13.07 0.96
N VAL A 672 0.52 13.43 2.12
CA VAL A 672 1.21 14.25 3.13
C VAL A 672 1.74 13.32 4.23
N ALA A 673 2.99 13.53 4.62
CA ALA A 673 3.63 12.86 5.74
C ALA A 673 3.90 13.88 6.86
N TYR A 674 3.47 13.58 8.08
CA TYR A 674 3.68 14.40 9.27
C TYR A 674 4.76 13.78 10.14
N ARG A 675 5.96 14.36 10.04
CA ARG A 675 7.10 13.86 10.80
C ARG A 675 7.30 14.69 12.05
N GLN A 676 7.99 14.14 13.01
CA GLN A 676 8.33 14.83 14.24
C GLN A 676 9.83 15.11 14.25
N THR A 677 10.19 16.39 14.31
CA THR A 677 11.59 16.85 14.41
C THR A 677 12.15 16.59 15.81
N GLN A 678 13.46 16.74 15.97
CA GLN A 678 14.14 16.56 17.26
C GLN A 678 13.56 17.43 18.40
N ASP A 679 13.08 18.64 18.09
CA ASP A 679 12.41 19.56 19.02
C ASP A 679 10.90 19.31 19.15
N ARG A 680 10.42 18.16 18.65
CA ARG A 680 9.04 17.67 18.72
C ARG A 680 8.01 18.45 17.90
N GLN A 681 8.44 19.33 17.02
CA GLN A 681 7.54 20.05 16.10
C GLN A 681 7.09 19.15 14.94
N PRO A 682 5.84 19.30 14.45
CA PRO A 682 5.40 18.62 13.25
C PRO A 682 6.05 19.25 12.01
N LEU A 683 6.62 18.40 11.15
CA LEU A 683 7.15 18.74 9.84
C LEU A 683 6.30 18.05 8.77
N PRO A 684 5.27 18.72 8.24
CA PRO A 684 4.49 18.21 7.13
C PRO A 684 5.28 18.29 5.82
N GLU A 685 5.29 17.19 5.07
CA GLU A 685 5.95 17.07 3.77
C GLU A 685 5.00 16.48 2.75
N ILE A 686 5.05 16.97 1.51
CA ILE A 686 4.24 16.49 0.39
C ILE A 686 5.12 15.60 -0.47
N VAL A 687 4.66 14.36 -0.66
CA VAL A 687 5.36 13.35 -1.44
C VAL A 687 4.58 13.08 -2.71
N VAL A 688 5.20 13.31 -3.86
CA VAL A 688 4.63 13.07 -5.18
C VAL A 688 5.40 11.94 -5.86
N GLN A 689 4.70 10.92 -6.35
CA GLN A 689 5.30 9.78 -7.04
C GLN A 689 4.79 9.73 -8.48
N LEU A 690 5.68 9.94 -9.44
CA LEU A 690 5.37 10.00 -10.87
C LEU A 690 6.03 8.84 -11.58
N VAL A 691 5.32 8.23 -12.54
CA VAL A 691 5.82 7.13 -13.36
C VAL A 691 5.45 7.34 -14.81
N GLN A 692 6.32 6.93 -15.72
CA GLN A 692 6.11 7.03 -17.15
C GLN A 692 6.61 5.76 -17.85
N ARG A 693 5.71 5.05 -18.52
CA ARG A 693 6.07 3.90 -19.37
C ARG A 693 6.62 4.40 -20.70
N ARG A 694 7.80 3.92 -21.11
CA ARG A 694 8.48 4.28 -22.36
C ARG A 694 8.35 3.18 -23.38
N ARG A 695 7.16 3.13 -24.01
CA ARG A 695 6.80 2.12 -25.03
C ARG A 695 7.74 2.14 -26.23
N ASP A 696 8.33 3.28 -26.54
CA ASP A 696 9.29 3.48 -27.63
C ASP A 696 10.64 2.76 -27.40
N LEU A 697 10.96 2.40 -26.15
CA LEU A 697 12.19 1.68 -25.79
C LEU A 697 11.98 0.16 -25.67
N GLU A 698 10.73 -0.30 -25.73
CA GLU A 698 10.33 -1.70 -25.64
C GLU A 698 10.47 -2.40 -27.01
N ASP A 699 10.59 -3.72 -27.01
CA ASP A 699 10.72 -4.50 -28.24
C ASP A 699 9.44 -4.46 -29.07
N GLN A 700 9.47 -3.74 -30.19
CA GLN A 700 8.31 -3.59 -31.08
C GLN A 700 8.01 -4.86 -31.89
N GLY A 701 8.94 -5.82 -31.95
CA GLY A 701 8.75 -7.12 -32.60
C GLY A 701 7.89 -8.09 -31.82
N LEU A 702 7.66 -7.82 -30.52
CA LEU A 702 6.78 -8.60 -29.66
C LEU A 702 5.39 -7.98 -29.53
N ASP A 703 4.38 -8.82 -29.28
CA ASP A 703 3.04 -8.38 -28.90
C ASP A 703 3.11 -7.51 -27.63
N GLU A 704 2.27 -6.47 -27.55
CA GLU A 704 2.33 -5.49 -26.45
C GLU A 704 2.29 -6.11 -25.05
N ASN A 705 1.59 -7.23 -24.89
CA ASN A 705 1.45 -7.95 -23.61
C ASN A 705 2.69 -8.78 -23.23
N LEU A 706 3.58 -9.05 -24.19
CA LEU A 706 4.82 -9.82 -24.01
C LEU A 706 6.05 -8.92 -23.95
N ARG A 707 5.90 -7.61 -24.20
CA ARG A 707 7.00 -6.66 -24.12
C ARG A 707 7.46 -6.46 -22.68
N THR A 708 8.77 -6.52 -22.46
CA THR A 708 9.36 -6.10 -21.20
C THR A 708 9.11 -4.61 -21.00
N VAL A 709 8.40 -4.27 -19.93
CA VAL A 709 7.98 -2.89 -19.67
C VAL A 709 9.16 -2.06 -19.18
N HIS A 710 9.37 -0.90 -19.78
CA HIS A 710 10.38 0.05 -19.33
C HIS A 710 9.74 1.30 -18.73
N ARG A 711 10.11 1.63 -17.49
CA ARG A 711 9.56 2.78 -16.76
C ARG A 711 10.63 3.76 -16.36
N ALA A 712 10.39 5.04 -16.65
CA ALA A 712 10.99 6.13 -15.91
C ALA A 712 10.11 6.45 -14.69
N GLY A 713 10.70 7.01 -13.64
CA GLY A 713 9.92 7.44 -12.48
C GLY A 713 10.65 8.48 -11.66
N THR A 714 9.89 9.33 -10.98
CA THR A 714 10.41 10.42 -10.17
C THR A 714 9.62 10.58 -8.90
N VAL A 715 10.32 10.70 -7.77
CA VAL A 715 9.73 11.17 -6.51
C VAL A 715 10.10 12.62 -6.29
N LEU A 716 9.11 13.43 -5.92
CA LEU A 716 9.30 14.80 -5.46
C LEU A 716 8.97 14.85 -3.97
N ILE A 717 9.86 15.49 -3.22
CA ILE A 717 9.58 15.89 -1.84
C ILE A 717 9.45 17.40 -1.84
N ALA A 718 8.28 17.89 -1.46
CA ALA A 718 7.97 19.31 -1.40
C ALA A 718 7.56 19.73 0.01
N ALA A 719 7.92 20.95 0.37
CA ALA A 719 7.39 21.62 1.55
C ALA A 719 5.90 21.96 1.37
N VAL A 720 5.21 22.27 2.47
CA VAL A 720 3.78 22.64 2.44
C VAL A 720 3.47 23.90 1.63
N ASP A 721 4.45 24.78 1.43
CA ASP A 721 4.31 25.95 0.55
C ASP A 721 4.42 25.58 -0.93
N GLY A 722 4.68 24.32 -1.25
CA GLY A 722 4.86 23.78 -2.59
C GLY A 722 6.28 23.84 -3.13
N THR A 723 7.26 24.38 -2.39
CA THR A 723 8.66 24.39 -2.80
C THR A 723 9.19 22.96 -2.90
N VAL A 724 9.71 22.56 -4.07
CA VAL A 724 10.30 21.24 -4.27
C VAL A 724 11.72 21.25 -3.72
N GLU A 725 11.97 20.43 -2.69
CA GLU A 725 13.27 20.36 -2.02
C GLU A 725 14.15 19.26 -2.60
N TYR A 726 13.55 18.15 -3.07
CA TYR A 726 14.29 17.01 -3.63
C TYR A 726 13.61 16.47 -4.89
N VAL A 727 14.42 16.11 -5.88
CA VAL A 727 14.01 15.41 -7.11
C VAL A 727 14.77 14.09 -7.20
N ILE A 728 14.05 12.99 -7.01
CA ILE A 728 14.60 11.64 -6.94
C ILE A 728 14.20 10.91 -8.22
N ALA A 729 14.96 11.14 -9.28
CA ALA A 729 14.64 10.68 -10.62
C ALA A 729 15.38 9.40 -11.02
N LYS A 730 14.65 8.47 -11.63
CA LYS A 730 15.15 7.30 -12.38
C LYS A 730 14.75 7.49 -13.85
N PRO A 731 15.47 8.33 -14.60
CA PRO A 731 15.10 8.70 -15.97
C PRO A 731 15.29 7.54 -16.95
N LEU A 732 14.77 7.72 -18.16
CA LEU A 732 15.11 6.95 -19.37
C LEU A 732 15.55 7.92 -20.47
N PRO A 733 16.33 7.47 -21.49
CA PRO A 733 16.89 8.37 -22.49
C PRO A 733 15.82 9.18 -23.21
N LEU A 734 16.01 10.49 -23.34
CA LEU A 734 15.17 11.33 -24.20
C LEU A 734 15.30 10.92 -25.67
N THR A 735 14.24 11.09 -26.46
CA THR A 735 14.31 10.88 -27.92
C THR A 735 15.21 11.93 -28.58
N PRO A 736 15.87 11.62 -29.72
CA PRO A 736 16.72 12.55 -30.45
C PRO A 736 16.04 13.89 -30.77
N ASP A 737 14.75 13.88 -31.12
CA ASP A 737 14.00 15.09 -31.46
C ASP A 737 13.89 16.06 -30.28
N VAL A 738 13.57 15.54 -29.09
CA VAL A 738 13.55 16.34 -27.86
C VAL A 738 14.97 16.85 -27.54
N LEU A 739 15.99 15.98 -27.63
CA LEU A 739 17.37 16.37 -27.32
C LEU A 739 17.87 17.49 -28.23
N ALA A 740 17.51 17.47 -29.51
CA ALA A 740 17.89 18.51 -30.49
C ALA A 740 17.28 19.88 -30.19
N THR A 741 16.16 19.94 -29.45
CA THR A 741 15.53 21.21 -29.05
C THR A 741 16.13 21.82 -27.78
N LEU A 742 16.96 21.08 -27.03
CA LEU A 742 17.49 21.54 -25.75
C LEU A 742 18.73 22.43 -25.93
N PRO A 743 18.81 23.56 -25.22
CA PRO A 743 20.02 24.37 -25.23
C PRO A 743 21.21 23.62 -24.60
N PRO A 744 22.45 23.94 -24.99
CA PRO A 744 23.64 23.41 -24.32
C PRO A 744 23.62 23.74 -22.81
N GLY A 745 23.92 22.75 -21.97
CA GLY A 745 23.93 22.92 -20.51
C GLY A 745 22.56 22.83 -19.82
N HIS A 746 21.48 22.54 -20.56
CA HIS A 746 20.18 22.23 -19.94
C HIS A 746 20.29 21.00 -19.02
N ALA A 747 19.67 21.05 -17.82
CA ALA A 747 19.75 19.97 -16.84
C ALA A 747 19.26 18.61 -17.35
N ALA A 748 18.33 18.62 -18.32
CA ALA A 748 17.81 17.43 -18.98
C ALA A 748 18.88 16.60 -19.73
N HIS A 749 20.02 17.20 -20.12
CA HIS A 749 21.16 16.44 -20.67
C HIS A 749 21.70 15.43 -19.65
N THR A 750 21.84 15.85 -18.39
CA THR A 750 22.26 14.96 -17.29
C THR A 750 21.27 13.82 -17.07
N HIS A 751 19.97 14.10 -17.16
CA HIS A 751 18.93 13.07 -17.08
C HIS A 751 18.98 12.10 -18.26
N HIS A 752 19.21 12.59 -19.48
CA HIS A 752 19.37 11.77 -20.67
C HIS A 752 20.55 10.80 -20.51
N GLU A 753 21.74 11.29 -20.16
CA GLU A 753 22.92 10.45 -19.95
C GLU A 753 22.74 9.43 -18.82
N ALA A 754 22.08 9.83 -17.72
CA ALA A 754 21.74 8.92 -16.64
C ALA A 754 20.76 7.84 -17.11
N GLY A 755 19.78 8.21 -17.93
CA GLY A 755 18.83 7.31 -18.58
C GLY A 755 19.51 6.32 -19.53
N GLU A 756 20.50 6.74 -20.33
CA GLU A 756 21.24 5.85 -21.24
C GLU A 756 22.03 4.79 -20.48
N ARG A 757 22.69 5.18 -19.39
CA ARG A 757 23.40 4.24 -18.53
C ARG A 757 22.42 3.27 -17.87
N ARG A 758 21.31 3.77 -17.33
CA ARG A 758 20.28 2.95 -16.70
C ARG A 758 19.66 1.95 -17.68
N LEU A 759 19.28 2.39 -18.88
CA LEU A 759 18.71 1.51 -19.91
C LEU A 759 19.69 0.41 -20.31
N ARG A 760 20.98 0.72 -20.44
CA ARG A 760 22.03 -0.28 -20.70
C ARG A 760 22.13 -1.31 -19.58
N SER A 761 22.22 -0.87 -18.33
CA SER A 761 22.28 -1.77 -17.17
C SER A 761 21.04 -2.64 -17.05
N LEU A 762 19.85 -2.07 -17.28
CA LEU A 762 18.59 -2.79 -17.25
C LEU A 762 18.55 -3.87 -18.34
N ARG A 763 18.95 -3.55 -19.58
CA ARG A 763 19.02 -4.54 -20.67
C ARG A 763 20.01 -5.66 -20.35
N GLN A 764 21.21 -5.32 -19.87
CA GLN A 764 22.21 -6.31 -19.47
C GLN A 764 21.70 -7.25 -18.36
N TRP A 765 20.95 -6.71 -17.39
CA TRP A 765 20.33 -7.51 -16.34
C TRP A 765 19.27 -8.46 -16.91
N LEU A 766 18.36 -7.95 -17.75
CA LEU A 766 17.34 -8.77 -18.40
C LEU A 766 17.95 -9.87 -19.27
N ASP A 767 18.98 -9.56 -20.06
CA ASP A 767 19.71 -10.54 -20.87
C ASP A 767 20.33 -11.64 -19.99
N GLY A 768 20.84 -11.27 -18.81
CA GLY A 768 21.35 -12.21 -17.81
C GLY A 768 20.26 -13.11 -17.23
N LEU A 769 19.06 -12.57 -16.96
CA LEU A 769 17.91 -13.35 -16.50
C LEU A 769 17.45 -14.34 -17.57
N GLU A 770 17.35 -13.91 -18.82
CA GLU A 770 16.99 -14.79 -19.95
C GLU A 770 18.01 -15.91 -20.15
N ALA A 771 19.30 -15.62 -19.98
CA ALA A 771 20.35 -16.64 -20.08
C ALA A 771 20.34 -17.65 -18.93
N ALA A 772 19.88 -17.23 -17.74
CA ALA A 772 19.83 -18.08 -16.55
C ALA A 772 18.54 -18.91 -16.46
N ASP A 773 17.46 -18.49 -17.12
CA ASP A 773 16.18 -19.19 -17.07
C ASP A 773 16.12 -20.36 -18.06
N ALA A 774 16.08 -21.57 -17.52
CA ALA A 774 16.00 -22.82 -18.29
C ALA A 774 14.73 -22.91 -19.17
N LEU A 775 13.67 -22.16 -18.86
CA LEU A 775 12.43 -22.13 -19.62
C LEU A 775 12.48 -21.15 -20.80
N SER A 776 13.40 -20.19 -20.82
CA SER A 776 13.47 -19.16 -21.87
C SER A 776 13.54 -19.69 -23.31
N PRO A 777 14.25 -20.79 -23.63
CA PRO A 777 14.21 -21.37 -24.98
C PRO A 777 12.83 -21.92 -25.41
N TRP A 778 11.91 -22.11 -24.46
CA TRP A 778 10.64 -22.82 -24.65
C TRP A 778 9.41 -21.93 -24.52
N THR A 779 9.58 -20.63 -24.23
CA THR A 779 8.47 -19.70 -23.99
C THR A 779 8.73 -18.34 -24.63
N LEU A 780 7.64 -17.68 -25.06
CA LEU A 780 7.66 -16.31 -25.58
C LEU A 780 7.49 -15.25 -24.49
N GLN A 781 7.14 -15.67 -23.26
CA GLN A 781 7.10 -14.77 -22.13
C GLN A 781 8.54 -14.37 -21.75
N PRO A 782 8.83 -13.13 -21.35
CA PRO A 782 10.14 -12.78 -20.80
C PRO A 782 10.41 -13.46 -19.45
N ALA A 783 11.65 -13.88 -19.18
CA ALA A 783 12.10 -14.43 -17.89
C ALA A 783 11.77 -13.52 -16.72
N ALA A 784 11.94 -12.20 -16.91
CA ALA A 784 11.60 -11.21 -15.89
C ALA A 784 10.13 -11.21 -15.47
N ALA A 785 9.20 -11.71 -16.31
CA ALA A 785 7.78 -11.84 -15.98
C ALA A 785 7.43 -13.19 -15.32
N ARG A 786 8.39 -14.14 -15.25
CA ARG A 786 8.26 -15.41 -14.53
C ARG A 786 8.90 -15.39 -13.15
N ILE A 787 9.78 -14.43 -12.89
CA ILE A 787 10.31 -14.19 -11.56
C ILE A 787 9.25 -13.44 -10.76
N ASP A 788 8.43 -14.19 -10.04
CA ASP A 788 7.53 -13.65 -9.03
C ASP A 788 8.00 -13.99 -7.61
N PHE A 789 7.46 -13.30 -6.60
CA PHE A 789 7.83 -13.53 -5.20
C PHE A 789 7.53 -14.96 -4.74
N ALA A 790 6.47 -15.58 -5.28
CA ALA A 790 6.14 -16.95 -4.95
C ALA A 790 7.24 -17.91 -5.43
N ALA A 791 7.77 -17.71 -6.65
CA ALA A 791 8.88 -18.47 -7.21
C ALA A 791 10.19 -18.24 -6.42
N ILE A 792 10.48 -16.99 -6.02
CA ILE A 792 11.63 -16.66 -5.17
C ILE A 792 11.55 -17.44 -3.84
N HIS A 793 10.38 -17.53 -3.22
CA HIS A 793 10.20 -18.28 -1.97
C HIS A 793 10.02 -19.81 -2.15
N GLN A 794 9.61 -20.28 -3.34
CA GLN A 794 9.53 -21.72 -3.67
C GLN A 794 10.91 -22.35 -3.95
N SER A 795 11.87 -21.58 -4.50
CA SER A 795 13.18 -22.09 -4.96
C SER A 795 14.10 -22.66 -3.86
N THR A 796 13.72 -22.52 -2.59
CA THR A 796 14.48 -23.11 -1.46
C THR A 796 14.26 -24.62 -1.30
N GLU A 797 13.30 -25.22 -2.02
CA GLU A 797 12.92 -26.65 -1.85
C GLU A 797 13.61 -27.64 -2.82
N GLU A 798 14.24 -27.22 -3.92
CA GLU A 798 14.83 -28.17 -4.91
C GLU A 798 16.27 -28.63 -4.59
N ALA A 799 16.67 -28.59 -3.33
CA ALA A 799 17.85 -29.30 -2.85
C ALA A 799 17.44 -30.47 -1.94
N LEU A 800 16.67 -31.42 -2.48
CA LEU A 800 16.60 -32.77 -1.91
C LEU A 800 17.64 -33.65 -2.62
N PRO A 801 18.47 -34.41 -1.89
CA PRO A 801 19.42 -35.36 -2.47
C PRO A 801 18.74 -36.53 -3.19
#